data_AF-A0A352EY78-F1
#
_entry.id   AF-A0A352EY78-F1
#
_cell.length_a   1.000
_cell.length_b   1.000
_cell.length_c   1.000
_cell.angle_alpha   90.00
_cell.angle_beta   90.00
_cell.angle_gamma   90.00
#
_symmetry.space_group_name_H-M   'P 1'
#
loop_
_entity.id
_entity.type
_entity.pdbx_description
1 polymer ?
#
loop_
_entity_poly.entity_id
_entity_poly.type
_entity_poly.pdbx_seq_one_letter_code
_entity_poly.pdbx_strand_id
1 'polypeptide(L)'
;MAETPDGSLASTPDSVKAVAQTSEPSLADPKEVKTPVDCEGDGKLFVIGESVERAVEGRPKERDSSQPVYRPLKIFALDPSVSRLEGATAVVNVPYEPLEEGPCGSFIKVENSTAGEKSGRHLLNLDDRDILIGAGLTPSTSDERFQEQMVYAVCSVVHTAFRRALGRHVAWGFNKPADRTQLLVKPRAFQSNNSHYNRETGELCFGFYKSQAQDTYPGKVYACLSHDTVAHEVTHALLDGLRAHFSLPMSADVLAFHEGFADLVALFQHFSYEQVVRSAIRKSRGDLSRADLLTDIARQLGQSRKDSSSALRSAIDYAAQQPPAGEKRTLRVYDPALEAHDLGSVLVFAVFEAFINVFKRKTERLLRLATGGTGRLRAGEISADLQAALAEKASKLASQFLTMCIRAIDYCPPVDMTFGQYLRAVITADKDLVPDDPWAYREAWVDAFRRYKIFPPSVPDLSEESLLWLTPKQFELDVEIPRIDGLAFAELKFDGDPAWPASAGELKRQACDLGKIISKPELMALFGLTAKGDPQLKRDINLEPDEVDLPKLQSIRSSRRIGPSGQVVFDIVAEVTQLRRAHVQGSEDTCNFYGGSTIIIDPHGAIRYVIAKRVTNNLRLQQQIDFLNGPLGAKYKDSFYGQVSSQPNFFMMLHEEEAQPTQTLKDG
;
A
#
# COMPACT_ATOMS: atom_id res chain seq x y z
N MET A 1 18.98 37.23 -25.11
CA MET A 1 17.96 36.25 -25.51
C MET A 1 18.00 35.15 -24.48
N ALA A 2 17.02 35.09 -23.58
CA ALA A 2 16.94 34.01 -22.62
C ALA A 2 16.45 32.77 -23.39
N GLU A 3 17.31 31.77 -23.56
CA GLU A 3 16.86 30.43 -23.89
C GLU A 3 15.88 30.02 -22.79
N THR A 4 14.61 29.86 -23.16
CA THR A 4 13.62 29.21 -22.30
C THR A 4 14.17 27.82 -21.98
N PRO A 5 14.40 27.47 -20.70
CA PRO A 5 14.66 26.09 -20.37
C PRO A 5 13.44 25.29 -20.84
N ASP A 6 13.68 24.18 -21.55
CA ASP A 6 12.68 23.23 -22.00
C ASP A 6 11.49 23.23 -21.04
N GLY A 7 10.32 23.68 -21.53
CA GLY A 7 9.10 23.70 -20.71
C GLY A 7 8.94 22.32 -20.11
N SER A 8 8.98 22.21 -18.78
CA SER A 8 9.04 20.90 -18.13
C SER A 8 7.84 20.08 -18.58
N LEU A 9 8.08 19.10 -19.45
CA LEU A 9 7.05 18.18 -19.90
C LEU A 9 6.41 17.57 -18.65
N ALA A 10 5.07 17.59 -18.59
CA ALA A 10 4.36 17.03 -17.46
C ALA A 10 4.75 15.56 -17.30
N SER A 11 5.27 15.20 -16.13
CA SER A 11 5.44 13.80 -15.77
C SER A 11 4.05 13.18 -15.72
N THR A 12 3.86 12.14 -16.52
CA THR A 12 2.63 11.36 -16.52
C THR A 12 3.00 9.98 -16.00
N PRO A 13 2.79 9.70 -14.69
CA PRO A 13 2.96 8.35 -14.18
C PRO A 13 2.23 7.37 -15.08
N ASP A 14 2.86 6.24 -15.43
CA ASP A 14 2.27 5.28 -16.37
C ASP A 14 0.88 4.80 -15.90
N SER A 15 0.64 4.78 -14.59
CA SER A 15 -0.65 4.47 -13.98
C SER A 15 -1.72 5.48 -14.36
N VAL A 16 -1.42 6.78 -14.21
CA VAL A 16 -2.30 7.87 -14.60
C VAL A 16 -2.57 7.83 -16.10
N LYS A 17 -1.53 7.60 -16.90
CA LYS A 17 -1.69 7.47 -18.36
C LYS A 17 -2.70 6.39 -18.72
N ALA A 18 -2.54 5.19 -18.17
CA ALA A 18 -3.41 4.05 -18.43
C ALA A 18 -4.85 4.26 -17.93
N VAL A 19 -5.01 4.85 -16.75
CA VAL A 19 -6.31 5.05 -16.10
C VAL A 19 -7.14 6.16 -16.75
N ALA A 20 -6.52 7.24 -17.19
CA ALA A 20 -7.27 8.37 -17.75
C ALA A 20 -7.64 8.15 -19.24
N GLN A 21 -6.89 7.31 -19.96
CA GLN A 21 -7.13 7.01 -21.37
C GLN A 21 -8.30 6.05 -21.61
N THR A 22 -8.77 5.34 -20.57
CA THR A 22 -10.01 4.57 -20.64
C THR A 22 -11.20 5.53 -20.53
N SER A 23 -11.97 5.66 -21.61
CA SER A 23 -13.26 6.35 -21.61
C SER A 23 -14.31 5.44 -22.24
N GLU A 24 -15.27 4.99 -21.45
CA GLU A 24 -16.57 4.55 -21.94
C GLU A 24 -17.62 5.43 -21.26
N PRO A 25 -18.56 6.03 -22.02
CA PRO A 25 -19.68 6.73 -21.42
C PRO A 25 -20.68 5.70 -20.88
N SER A 26 -20.88 5.65 -19.58
CA SER A 26 -22.04 5.03 -18.97
C SER A 26 -23.26 5.90 -19.29
N LEU A 27 -24.07 5.40 -20.22
CA LEU A 27 -25.35 6.01 -20.61
C LEU A 27 -26.48 5.69 -19.62
N ALA A 28 -26.19 5.21 -18.41
CA ALA A 28 -27.21 4.81 -17.46
C ALA A 28 -26.95 5.38 -16.06
N ASP A 29 -27.91 6.14 -15.55
CA ASP A 29 -28.10 6.23 -14.10
C ASP A 29 -28.19 4.80 -13.56
N PRO A 30 -27.40 4.41 -12.56
CA PRO A 30 -27.48 3.08 -11.99
C PRO A 30 -28.88 2.90 -11.44
N LYS A 31 -29.71 2.13 -12.15
CA LYS A 31 -30.99 1.67 -11.59
C LYS A 31 -30.64 0.86 -10.36
N GLU A 32 -30.95 1.41 -9.20
CA GLU A 32 -30.93 0.71 -7.92
C GLU A 32 -31.82 -0.53 -8.06
N VAL A 33 -31.23 -1.67 -8.42
CA VAL A 33 -31.91 -2.96 -8.31
C VAL A 33 -31.88 -3.32 -6.83
N LYS A 34 -32.81 -2.73 -6.07
CA LYS A 34 -33.16 -3.10 -4.70
C LYS A 34 -33.93 -4.42 -4.70
N THR A 35 -33.34 -5.49 -5.21
CA THR A 35 -33.86 -6.82 -4.90
C THR A 35 -33.08 -7.31 -3.69
N PRO A 36 -33.71 -7.49 -2.52
CA PRO A 36 -33.09 -8.20 -1.42
C PRO A 36 -32.68 -9.57 -1.94
N VAL A 37 -31.38 -9.84 -1.99
CA VAL A 37 -30.91 -11.20 -2.22
C VAL A 37 -31.09 -11.91 -0.89
N ASP A 38 -32.18 -12.67 -0.75
CA ASP A 38 -32.36 -13.55 0.40
C ASP A 38 -31.30 -14.65 0.31
N CYS A 39 -30.26 -14.52 1.14
CA CYS A 39 -29.15 -15.45 1.16
C CYS A 39 -29.41 -16.53 2.20
N GLU A 40 -29.86 -17.69 1.75
CA GLU A 40 -30.02 -18.87 2.61
C GLU A 40 -28.67 -19.25 3.23
N GLY A 41 -28.49 -18.93 4.52
CA GLY A 41 -27.26 -19.20 5.29
C GLY A 41 -26.65 -17.97 5.96
N ASP A 42 -26.96 -16.75 5.50
CA ASP A 42 -26.49 -15.53 6.15
C ASP A 42 -27.11 -15.37 7.55
N GLY A 43 -26.26 -15.04 8.53
CA GLY A 43 -26.60 -15.00 9.95
C GLY A 43 -26.78 -16.37 10.63
N LYS A 44 -26.68 -17.49 9.89
CA LYS A 44 -26.88 -18.85 10.42
C LYS A 44 -25.64 -19.74 10.27
N LEU A 45 -25.05 -19.76 9.08
CA LEU A 45 -23.89 -20.58 8.70
C LEU A 45 -22.65 -19.73 8.44
N PHE A 46 -22.84 -18.51 7.96
CA PHE A 46 -21.82 -17.50 7.75
C PHE A 46 -22.46 -16.11 7.92
N VAL A 47 -21.64 -15.06 7.89
CA VAL A 47 -22.10 -13.66 7.93
C VAL A 47 -21.53 -12.91 6.73
N ILE A 48 -22.36 -12.21 5.97
CA ILE A 48 -21.91 -11.25 4.96
C ILE A 48 -21.57 -9.94 5.67
N GLY A 49 -20.29 -9.55 5.63
CA GLY A 49 -19.82 -8.32 6.27
C GLY A 49 -20.25 -7.07 5.51
N GLU A 50 -20.47 -5.97 6.23
CA GLU A 50 -20.85 -4.66 5.66
C GLU A 50 -19.84 -4.14 4.63
N SER A 51 -18.57 -4.53 4.75
CA SER A 51 -17.50 -4.14 3.81
C SER A 51 -17.61 -4.78 2.43
N VAL A 52 -18.44 -5.82 2.26
CA VAL A 52 -18.69 -6.46 0.96
C VAL A 52 -19.23 -5.44 -0.04
N GLU A 53 -20.13 -4.55 0.38
CA GLU A 53 -20.79 -3.60 -0.52
C GLU A 53 -19.93 -2.38 -0.87
N ARG A 54 -18.83 -2.14 -0.12
CA ARG A 54 -17.98 -0.95 -0.29
C ARG A 54 -17.35 -0.85 -1.67
N ALA A 55 -17.18 -1.94 -2.39
CA ALA A 55 -16.65 -1.90 -3.75
C ALA A 55 -17.55 -1.11 -4.72
N VAL A 56 -18.84 -0.94 -4.41
CA VAL A 56 -19.77 -0.07 -5.17
C VAL A 56 -19.57 1.40 -4.81
N GLU A 57 -19.17 1.71 -3.58
CA GLU A 57 -18.95 3.08 -3.09
C GLU A 57 -17.69 3.71 -3.71
N GLY A 58 -16.75 2.90 -4.21
CA GLY A 58 -15.50 3.34 -4.83
C GLY A 58 -15.59 3.83 -6.29
N ARG A 59 -16.77 4.20 -6.79
CA ARG A 59 -16.98 4.58 -8.20
C ARG A 59 -16.54 6.04 -8.48
N PRO A 60 -15.62 6.30 -9.44
CA PRO A 60 -15.32 7.67 -9.86
C PRO A 60 -16.50 8.27 -10.61
N LYS A 61 -16.60 9.60 -10.62
CA LYS A 61 -17.31 10.25 -11.71
C LYS A 61 -16.63 9.92 -13.03
N GLU A 62 -17.41 9.45 -14.00
CA GLU A 62 -16.92 9.27 -15.36
C GLU A 62 -16.64 10.61 -16.01
N ARG A 63 -15.56 10.64 -16.79
CA ARG A 63 -15.17 11.78 -17.60
C ARG A 63 -16.01 11.78 -18.87
N ASP A 64 -16.65 12.91 -19.17
CA ASP A 64 -17.25 13.13 -20.49
C ASP A 64 -16.15 13.12 -21.56
N SER A 65 -16.37 12.46 -22.70
CA SER A 65 -15.43 12.43 -23.83
C SER A 65 -14.88 13.81 -24.24
N SER A 66 -15.66 14.88 -24.06
CA SER A 66 -15.33 16.28 -24.36
C SER A 66 -14.42 16.95 -23.32
N GLN A 67 -14.31 16.39 -22.12
CA GLN A 67 -13.47 16.92 -21.04
C GLN A 67 -11.99 16.53 -21.23
N PRO A 68 -11.03 17.28 -20.68
CA PRO A 68 -9.61 16.92 -20.75
C PRO A 68 -9.32 15.57 -20.09
N VAL A 69 -8.32 14.85 -20.59
CA VAL A 69 -7.93 13.55 -20.00
C VAL A 69 -7.20 13.75 -18.65
N TYR A 70 -6.39 14.80 -18.55
CA TYR A 70 -5.54 15.07 -17.39
C TYR A 70 -5.70 16.51 -16.91
N ARG A 71 -5.50 16.71 -15.59
CA ARG A 71 -5.19 18.01 -15.00
C ARG A 71 -3.70 18.02 -14.61
N PRO A 72 -2.84 18.80 -15.30
CA PRO A 72 -1.45 18.95 -14.88
C PRO A 72 -1.36 19.85 -13.65
N LEU A 73 -0.64 19.42 -12.61
CA LEU A 73 -0.44 20.15 -11.37
C LEU A 73 1.03 20.16 -10.98
N LYS A 74 1.54 21.31 -10.52
CA LYS A 74 2.90 21.40 -9.98
C LYS A 74 2.94 20.89 -8.54
N ILE A 75 4.00 20.20 -8.18
CA ILE A 75 4.29 19.69 -6.84
C ILE A 75 5.74 19.97 -6.44
N PHE A 76 6.03 19.89 -5.14
CA PHE A 76 7.39 19.61 -4.70
C PHE A 76 7.62 18.11 -4.87
N ALA A 77 8.54 17.74 -5.76
CA ALA A 77 8.91 16.35 -5.96
C ALA A 77 10.01 15.91 -4.98
N LEU A 78 10.83 16.84 -4.49
CA LEU A 78 11.79 16.63 -3.40
C LEU A 78 11.59 17.72 -2.35
N ASP A 79 12.35 17.67 -1.26
CA ASP A 79 12.30 18.71 -0.21
C ASP A 79 12.46 20.13 -0.82
N PRO A 80 11.67 21.13 -0.37
CA PRO A 80 11.70 22.49 -0.91
C PRO A 80 13.06 23.19 -0.90
N SER A 81 14.01 22.71 -0.10
CA SER A 81 15.39 23.20 -0.03
C SER A 81 16.30 22.73 -1.16
N VAL A 82 15.89 21.66 -1.85
CA VAL A 82 16.66 21.07 -2.94
C VAL A 82 16.64 22.02 -4.14
N SER A 83 17.73 22.05 -4.90
CA SER A 83 17.81 22.89 -6.10
C SER A 83 16.77 22.47 -7.13
N ARG A 84 16.11 23.46 -7.76
CA ARG A 84 15.19 23.21 -8.90
C ARG A 84 15.87 22.44 -10.04
N LEU A 85 17.18 22.65 -10.25
CA LEU A 85 17.97 21.95 -11.27
C LEU A 85 18.18 20.46 -10.95
N GLU A 86 17.93 20.06 -9.70
CA GLU A 86 17.98 18.67 -9.27
C GLU A 86 16.60 18.01 -9.22
N GLY A 87 15.55 18.72 -9.68
CA GLY A 87 14.19 18.18 -9.74
C GLY A 87 13.35 18.45 -8.48
N ALA A 88 13.67 19.50 -7.70
CA ALA A 88 12.90 19.83 -6.49
C ALA A 88 11.39 20.01 -6.73
N THR A 89 11.03 20.42 -7.95
CA THR A 89 9.65 20.59 -8.39
C THR A 89 9.37 19.75 -9.63
N ALA A 90 8.18 19.18 -9.72
CA ALA A 90 7.71 18.48 -10.92
C ALA A 90 6.30 18.96 -11.30
N VAL A 91 5.95 18.82 -12.58
CA VAL A 91 4.56 18.88 -13.04
C VAL A 91 4.07 17.43 -13.15
N VAL A 92 2.99 17.10 -12.48
CA VAL A 92 2.37 15.77 -12.52
C VAL A 92 0.99 15.84 -13.15
N ASN A 93 0.68 14.90 -14.02
CA ASN A 93 -0.68 14.71 -14.50
C ASN A 93 -1.48 13.93 -13.47
N VAL A 94 -2.65 14.44 -13.09
CA VAL A 94 -3.68 13.69 -12.38
C VAL A 94 -4.87 13.41 -13.32
N PRO A 95 -5.62 12.31 -13.14
CA PRO A 95 -6.86 12.11 -13.90
C PRO A 95 -7.79 13.31 -13.73
N TYR A 96 -8.34 13.82 -14.83
CA TYR A 96 -9.25 14.95 -14.75
C TYR A 96 -10.59 14.51 -14.16
N GLU A 97 -11.08 15.29 -13.19
CA GLU A 97 -12.46 15.29 -12.72
C GLU A 97 -12.85 16.74 -12.38
N PRO A 98 -14.13 17.14 -12.54
CA PRO A 98 -14.60 18.45 -12.08
C PRO A 98 -14.49 18.56 -10.56
N LEU A 99 -13.98 19.68 -10.05
CA LEU A 99 -13.74 19.90 -8.62
C LEU A 99 -14.48 21.12 -8.08
N GLU A 100 -14.94 21.02 -6.83
CA GLU A 100 -15.38 22.21 -6.08
C GLU A 100 -14.16 22.91 -5.42
N GLU A 101 -14.37 24.16 -4.94
CA GLU A 101 -13.34 24.91 -4.22
C GLU A 101 -12.89 24.19 -2.94
N GLY A 102 -11.59 24.23 -2.65
CA GLY A 102 -10.98 23.39 -1.62
C GLY A 102 -10.98 21.95 -2.12
N PRO A 103 -10.01 21.58 -2.99
CA PRO A 103 -10.12 20.51 -3.97
C PRO A 103 -10.98 19.34 -3.49
N CYS A 104 -12.22 19.32 -3.96
CA CYS A 104 -13.23 18.35 -3.56
C CYS A 104 -13.63 17.52 -4.78
N GLY A 105 -13.09 16.31 -4.87
CA GLY A 105 -13.33 15.36 -5.96
C GLY A 105 -14.10 14.13 -5.48
N SER A 106 -14.14 13.09 -6.30
CA SER A 106 -14.92 11.89 -6.01
C SER A 106 -14.38 11.09 -4.80
N PHE A 107 -13.07 11.17 -4.55
CA PHE A 107 -12.39 10.34 -3.53
C PHE A 107 -11.58 11.12 -2.50
N ILE A 108 -11.24 12.37 -2.82
CA ILE A 108 -10.36 13.20 -1.99
C ILE A 108 -11.06 14.53 -1.81
N LYS A 109 -11.16 14.96 -0.55
CA LYS A 109 -11.61 16.28 -0.16
C LYS A 109 -10.51 16.96 0.63
N VAL A 110 -10.04 18.11 0.17
CA VAL A 110 -9.04 18.89 0.88
C VAL A 110 -9.72 19.98 1.69
N GLU A 111 -9.55 19.97 3.00
CA GLU A 111 -10.12 21.00 3.87
C GLU A 111 -9.04 21.98 4.35
N ASN A 112 -9.33 23.26 4.12
CA ASN A 112 -8.57 24.37 4.66
C ASN A 112 -9.08 24.71 6.07
N SER A 113 -8.74 23.86 7.04
CA SER A 113 -8.95 24.13 8.46
C SER A 113 -7.59 24.19 9.17
N THR A 114 -7.28 25.35 9.76
CA THR A 114 -6.15 25.52 10.69
C THR A 114 -6.67 25.29 12.10
N ALA A 115 -5.94 24.54 12.94
CA ALA A 115 -6.30 24.40 14.35
C ALA A 115 -6.48 25.77 15.03
N GLY A 116 -7.73 26.09 15.40
CA GLY A 116 -8.07 27.30 16.17
C GLY A 116 -8.44 28.56 15.37
N GLU A 117 -8.41 28.56 14.03
CA GLU A 117 -8.85 29.70 13.21
C GLU A 117 -10.13 29.38 12.42
N LYS A 118 -11.06 30.34 12.30
CA LYS A 118 -12.23 30.19 11.42
C LYS A 118 -11.77 30.18 9.97
N SER A 119 -12.10 29.11 9.25
CA SER A 119 -11.96 28.98 7.80
C SER A 119 -12.59 30.19 7.10
N GLY A 120 -11.87 30.78 6.16
CA GLY A 120 -12.26 32.05 5.52
C GLY A 120 -11.20 32.71 4.64
N ARG A 121 -10.00 32.11 4.48
CA ARG A 121 -9.05 32.52 3.44
C ARG A 121 -9.33 31.72 2.16
N HIS A 122 -9.20 32.41 1.02
CA HIS A 122 -9.57 31.98 -0.33
C HIS A 122 -9.20 30.51 -0.62
N LEU A 123 -10.22 29.65 -0.71
CA LEU A 123 -10.09 28.23 -1.04
C LEU A 123 -9.48 28.07 -2.45
N LEU A 124 -8.69 27.03 -2.67
CA LEU A 124 -8.15 26.76 -4.00
C LEU A 124 -9.27 26.27 -4.94
N ASN A 125 -9.50 27.01 -6.03
CA ASN A 125 -10.30 26.55 -7.16
C ASN A 125 -9.37 26.03 -8.27
N LEU A 126 -9.25 24.71 -8.41
CA LEU A 126 -8.43 24.08 -9.44
C LEU A 126 -9.03 24.14 -10.86
N ASP A 127 -10.29 24.55 -10.99
CA ASP A 127 -10.96 24.80 -12.28
C ASP A 127 -10.92 26.28 -12.68
N ASP A 128 -10.26 27.15 -11.89
CA ASP A 128 -9.96 28.51 -12.30
C ASP A 128 -9.09 28.53 -13.57
N ARG A 129 -9.45 29.39 -14.51
CA ARG A 129 -8.82 29.46 -15.84
C ARG A 129 -7.33 29.78 -15.76
N ASP A 130 -6.92 30.69 -14.89
CA ASP A 130 -5.53 31.13 -14.79
C ASP A 130 -4.67 30.03 -14.15
N ILE A 131 -5.25 29.28 -13.21
CA ILE A 131 -4.63 28.11 -12.59
C ILE A 131 -4.49 26.96 -13.61
N LEU A 132 -5.53 26.66 -14.39
CA LEU A 132 -5.51 25.60 -15.41
C LEU A 132 -4.46 25.87 -16.49
N ILE A 133 -4.42 27.09 -17.05
CA ILE A 133 -3.43 27.49 -18.06
C ILE A 133 -2.00 27.36 -17.50
N GLY A 134 -1.83 27.63 -16.21
CA GLY A 134 -0.54 27.56 -15.52
C GLY A 134 -0.06 26.16 -15.15
N ALA A 135 -0.82 25.09 -15.42
CA ALA A 135 -0.59 23.74 -14.86
C ALA A 135 -0.57 23.74 -13.32
N GLY A 136 -1.53 24.43 -12.73
CA GLY A 136 -1.63 24.64 -11.29
C GLY A 136 -0.78 25.81 -10.78
N LEU A 137 -0.93 26.08 -9.49
CA LEU A 137 -0.17 27.06 -8.74
C LEU A 137 1.33 26.73 -8.75
N THR A 138 2.15 27.77 -8.79
CA THR A 138 3.61 27.65 -8.66
C THR A 138 3.98 27.15 -7.26
N PRO A 139 4.93 26.19 -7.14
CA PRO A 139 5.39 25.70 -5.84
C PRO A 139 5.83 26.81 -4.89
N SER A 140 5.25 26.77 -3.69
CA SER A 140 5.42 27.80 -2.66
C SER A 140 5.41 27.15 -1.29
N THR A 141 6.33 27.56 -0.42
CA THR A 141 6.38 27.12 0.98
C THR A 141 5.45 27.92 1.89
N SER A 142 4.89 29.03 1.39
CA SER A 142 4.07 29.98 2.17
C SER A 142 2.65 30.13 1.66
N ASP A 143 2.35 29.76 0.41
CA ASP A 143 0.98 29.85 -0.13
C ASP A 143 0.15 28.66 0.36
N GLU A 144 -0.84 28.96 1.20
CA GLU A 144 -1.78 28.00 1.75
C GLU A 144 -2.54 27.21 0.69
N ARG A 145 -2.82 27.83 -0.48
CA ARG A 145 -3.51 27.17 -1.60
C ARG A 145 -2.59 26.18 -2.30
N PHE A 146 -1.28 26.47 -2.38
CA PHE A 146 -0.35 25.50 -2.94
C PHE A 146 -0.25 24.24 -2.06
N GLN A 147 -0.35 24.37 -0.74
CA GLN A 147 -0.41 23.22 0.16
C GLN A 147 -1.63 22.32 -0.14
N GLU A 148 -2.79 22.91 -0.47
CA GLU A 148 -3.98 22.17 -0.91
C GLU A 148 -3.74 21.44 -2.25
N GLN A 149 -3.12 22.12 -3.22
CA GLN A 149 -2.74 21.51 -4.50
C GLN A 149 -1.78 20.33 -4.31
N MET A 150 -0.77 20.52 -3.47
CA MET A 150 0.28 19.53 -3.20
C MET A 150 -0.33 18.22 -2.70
N VAL A 151 -1.13 18.29 -1.63
CA VAL A 151 -1.73 17.08 -1.05
C VAL A 151 -2.72 16.41 -2.00
N TYR A 152 -3.53 17.20 -2.72
CA TYR A 152 -4.50 16.66 -3.69
C TYR A 152 -3.80 15.92 -4.82
N ALA A 153 -2.75 16.53 -5.38
CA ALA A 153 -2.00 15.96 -6.50
C ALA A 153 -1.33 14.64 -6.12
N VAL A 154 -0.59 14.60 -4.99
CA VAL A 154 0.12 13.39 -4.55
C VAL A 154 -0.85 12.28 -4.18
N CYS A 155 -1.92 12.57 -3.42
CA CYS A 155 -2.94 11.58 -3.08
C CYS A 155 -3.59 10.98 -4.34
N SER A 156 -3.89 11.81 -5.34
CA SER A 156 -4.47 11.37 -6.62
C SER A 156 -3.55 10.45 -7.41
N VAL A 157 -2.24 10.76 -7.47
CA VAL A 157 -1.24 9.93 -8.16
C VAL A 157 -1.08 8.58 -7.47
N VAL A 158 -0.99 8.54 -6.13
CA VAL A 158 -0.85 7.30 -5.37
C VAL A 158 -2.11 6.43 -5.50
N HIS A 159 -3.29 7.00 -5.31
CA HIS A 159 -4.56 6.29 -5.51
C HIS A 159 -4.66 5.68 -6.92
N THR A 160 -4.22 6.43 -7.94
CA THR A 160 -4.22 5.94 -9.33
C THR A 160 -3.23 4.79 -9.56
N ALA A 161 -2.07 4.82 -8.90
CA ALA A 161 -1.12 3.70 -8.94
C ALA A 161 -1.74 2.41 -8.38
N PHE A 162 -2.47 2.51 -7.27
CA PHE A 162 -3.18 1.37 -6.68
C PHE A 162 -4.29 0.83 -7.58
N ARG A 163 -5.16 1.71 -8.08
CA ARG A 163 -6.24 1.34 -9.00
C ARG A 163 -5.69 0.58 -10.22
N ARG A 164 -4.60 1.08 -10.79
CA ARG A 164 -3.97 0.45 -11.97
C ARG A 164 -3.36 -0.91 -11.65
N ALA A 165 -2.66 -1.03 -10.52
CA ALA A 165 -1.99 -2.27 -10.13
C ALA A 165 -2.97 -3.38 -9.74
N LEU A 166 -4.07 -3.03 -9.07
CA LEU A 166 -5.10 -3.97 -8.63
C LEU A 166 -6.15 -4.25 -9.70
N GLY A 167 -6.21 -3.45 -10.77
CA GLY A 167 -7.16 -3.63 -11.85
C GLY A 167 -8.62 -3.38 -11.45
N ARG A 168 -8.84 -2.58 -10.40
CA ARG A 168 -10.15 -2.24 -9.84
C ARG A 168 -10.10 -0.96 -9.04
N HIS A 169 -11.27 -0.41 -8.67
CA HIS A 169 -11.33 0.70 -7.73
C HIS A 169 -11.03 0.26 -6.29
N VAL A 170 -10.46 1.20 -5.53
CA VAL A 170 -10.13 0.99 -4.12
C VAL A 170 -11.14 1.77 -3.29
N ALA A 171 -11.85 1.08 -2.42
CA ALA A 171 -12.71 1.70 -1.42
C ALA A 171 -11.91 1.95 -0.14
N TRP A 172 -12.35 2.90 0.67
CA TRP A 172 -11.71 3.24 1.93
C TRP A 172 -12.10 2.30 3.09
N GLY A 173 -11.24 2.25 4.10
CA GLY A 173 -11.39 1.38 5.28
C GLY A 173 -12.29 1.94 6.39
N PHE A 174 -12.47 3.26 6.39
CA PHE A 174 -13.22 4.01 7.40
C PHE A 174 -14.74 3.91 7.23
N ASN A 175 -15.46 4.00 8.35
CA ASN A 175 -16.92 3.92 8.42
C ASN A 175 -17.49 5.25 8.93
N LYS A 176 -17.44 6.31 8.11
CA LYS A 176 -18.13 7.56 8.47
C LYS A 176 -19.64 7.42 8.18
N PRO A 177 -20.53 7.83 9.09
CA PRO A 177 -21.97 7.82 8.84
C PRO A 177 -22.41 8.78 7.72
N ALA A 178 -21.68 9.87 7.50
CA ALA A 178 -22.06 10.93 6.57
C ALA A 178 -21.55 10.73 5.14
N ASP A 179 -20.31 10.22 4.97
CA ASP A 179 -19.71 9.96 3.65
C ASP A 179 -18.54 8.95 3.76
N ARG A 180 -18.67 7.81 3.08
CA ARG A 180 -17.67 6.72 3.03
C ARG A 180 -16.77 6.77 1.80
N THR A 181 -17.04 7.71 0.88
CA THR A 181 -16.40 7.76 -0.45
C THR A 181 -15.19 8.70 -0.48
N GLN A 182 -15.18 9.74 0.35
CA GLN A 182 -14.11 10.74 0.36
C GLN A 182 -13.17 10.62 1.57
N LEU A 183 -11.87 10.52 1.29
CA LEU A 183 -10.81 10.75 2.27
C LEU A 183 -10.65 12.25 2.50
N LEU A 184 -10.75 12.68 3.76
CA LEU A 184 -10.60 14.08 4.14
C LEU A 184 -9.11 14.38 4.39
N VAL A 185 -8.56 15.39 3.73
CA VAL A 185 -7.15 15.73 3.83
C VAL A 185 -7.01 17.12 4.45
N LYS A 186 -6.29 17.21 5.56
CA LYS A 186 -6.06 18.43 6.33
C LYS A 186 -4.57 18.81 6.30
N PRO A 187 -4.15 19.70 5.38
CA PRO A 187 -2.73 20.07 5.21
C PRO A 187 -2.10 20.74 6.45
N ARG A 188 -2.93 21.27 7.37
CA ARG A 188 -2.51 22.08 8.54
C ARG A 188 -3.29 21.71 9.80
N ALA A 189 -3.39 20.41 10.07
CA ALA A 189 -4.26 19.86 11.11
C ALA A 189 -3.85 20.25 12.53
N PHE A 190 -2.55 20.33 12.83
CA PHE A 190 -2.05 20.61 14.19
C PHE A 190 -0.61 21.17 14.19
N GLN A 191 -0.17 21.74 15.31
CA GLN A 191 1.18 22.30 15.45
C GLN A 191 2.15 21.30 16.09
N SER A 192 2.68 20.36 15.30
CA SER A 192 3.73 19.41 15.69
C SER A 192 4.49 18.93 14.45
N ASN A 193 5.67 18.33 14.64
CA ASN A 193 6.40 17.65 13.57
C ASN A 193 5.91 16.20 13.42
N ASN A 194 4.63 16.03 13.07
CA ASN A 194 4.03 14.72 12.88
C ASN A 194 2.95 14.76 11.79
N SER A 195 2.58 13.60 11.26
CA SER A 195 1.44 13.37 10.39
C SER A 195 0.83 12.02 10.73
N HIS A 196 -0.45 11.82 10.44
CA HIS A 196 -1.08 10.52 10.60
C HIS A 196 -2.35 10.37 9.76
N TYR A 197 -2.65 9.13 9.37
CA TYR A 197 -3.98 8.69 8.96
C TYR A 197 -4.85 8.38 10.18
N ASN A 198 -6.04 8.98 10.24
CA ASN A 198 -7.08 8.67 11.20
C ASN A 198 -8.19 7.81 10.57
N ARG A 199 -8.27 6.54 10.98
CA ARG A 199 -9.30 5.59 10.50
C ARG A 199 -10.70 5.94 10.99
N GLU A 200 -10.87 6.39 12.22
CA GLU A 200 -12.19 6.64 12.80
C GLU A 200 -12.86 7.83 12.11
N THR A 201 -12.09 8.88 11.87
CA THR A 201 -12.57 10.11 11.22
C THR A 201 -12.34 10.10 9.71
N GLY A 202 -11.63 9.11 9.16
CA GLY A 202 -11.18 9.01 7.76
C GLY A 202 -10.45 10.26 7.27
N GLU A 203 -9.45 10.67 8.04
CA GLU A 203 -8.70 11.92 7.85
C GLU A 203 -7.20 11.66 7.64
N LEU A 204 -6.57 12.41 6.73
CA LEU A 204 -5.12 12.59 6.72
C LEU A 204 -4.79 13.93 7.38
N CYS A 205 -4.07 13.88 8.50
CA CYS A 205 -3.76 15.05 9.30
C CYS A 205 -2.27 15.37 9.21
N PHE A 206 -1.92 16.52 8.63
CA PHE A 206 -0.53 16.97 8.52
C PHE A 206 -0.23 18.09 9.51
N GLY A 207 0.84 17.91 10.29
CA GLY A 207 1.33 18.89 11.23
C GLY A 207 2.21 19.97 10.59
N PHE A 208 2.42 21.05 11.34
CA PHE A 208 3.41 22.07 11.03
C PHE A 208 4.16 22.52 12.29
N TYR A 209 5.42 22.93 12.14
CA TYR A 209 6.24 23.39 13.26
C TYR A 209 7.12 24.56 12.86
N LYS A 210 7.63 25.30 13.87
CA LYS A 210 8.62 26.34 13.63
C LYS A 210 9.99 25.68 13.45
N SER A 211 10.64 26.03 12.36
CA SER A 211 12.03 25.69 12.04
C SER A 211 12.95 26.06 13.20
N GLN A 212 13.85 25.14 13.62
CA GLN A 212 14.83 25.37 14.69
C GLN A 212 16.08 26.09 14.15
N ALA A 213 16.94 26.62 15.02
CA ALA A 213 18.14 27.36 14.62
C ALA A 213 19.17 26.55 13.79
N GLN A 214 19.08 25.22 13.80
CA GLN A 214 19.90 24.31 12.99
C GLN A 214 19.29 23.98 11.61
N ASP A 215 18.02 24.32 11.39
CA ASP A 215 17.36 24.11 10.11
C ASP A 215 17.77 25.20 9.13
N THR A 216 17.88 24.86 7.84
CA THR A 216 18.53 25.70 6.82
C THR A 216 17.67 26.91 6.39
N TYR A 217 16.46 27.10 6.95
CA TYR A 217 15.53 28.16 6.56
C TYR A 217 14.71 28.67 7.75
N PRO A 218 14.53 30.00 7.92
CA PRO A 218 13.62 30.56 8.91
C PRO A 218 12.15 30.37 8.48
N GLY A 219 11.27 30.03 9.43
CA GLY A 219 9.81 30.00 9.18
C GLY A 219 9.10 28.77 9.76
N LYS A 220 7.90 28.50 9.24
CA LYS A 220 7.14 27.28 9.52
C LYS A 220 7.46 26.22 8.47
N VAL A 221 7.71 25.00 8.90
CA VAL A 221 7.82 23.80 8.06
C VAL A 221 6.47 23.08 8.10
N TYR A 222 5.98 22.65 6.94
CA TYR A 222 4.69 21.99 6.79
C TYR A 222 4.90 20.58 6.25
N ALA A 223 4.46 19.56 6.99
CA ALA A 223 4.62 18.15 6.59
C ALA A 223 3.89 17.85 5.26
N CYS A 224 2.80 18.56 4.97
CA CYS A 224 2.03 18.43 3.73
C CYS A 224 2.78 18.87 2.47
N LEU A 225 3.92 19.56 2.59
CA LEU A 225 4.78 19.92 1.47
C LEU A 225 5.80 18.84 1.12
N SER A 226 5.95 17.82 1.97
CA SER A 226 6.77 16.66 1.68
C SER A 226 5.97 15.66 0.86
N HIS A 227 6.42 15.41 -0.37
CA HIS A 227 5.84 14.37 -1.23
C HIS A 227 5.76 13.03 -0.50
N ASP A 228 6.83 12.67 0.20
CA ASP A 228 6.97 11.36 0.81
C ASP A 228 6.06 11.19 2.00
N THR A 229 5.96 12.20 2.85
CA THR A 229 5.02 12.19 3.97
C THR A 229 3.59 12.04 3.44
N VAL A 230 3.19 12.78 2.39
CA VAL A 230 1.85 12.64 1.82
C VAL A 230 1.61 11.25 1.22
N ALA A 231 2.57 10.74 0.44
CA ALA A 231 2.48 9.43 -0.20
C ALA A 231 2.45 8.28 0.81
N HIS A 232 3.18 8.42 1.92
CA HIS A 232 3.21 7.45 3.01
C HIS A 232 1.85 7.40 3.73
N GLU A 233 1.31 8.56 4.15
CA GLU A 233 0.04 8.60 4.89
C GLU A 233 -1.17 8.12 4.07
N VAL A 234 -1.25 8.52 2.79
CA VAL A 234 -2.33 8.03 1.92
C VAL A 234 -2.20 6.52 1.66
N THR A 235 -0.99 5.96 1.73
CA THR A 235 -0.78 4.51 1.61
C THR A 235 -1.39 3.76 2.80
N HIS A 236 -1.28 4.26 4.04
CA HIS A 236 -1.99 3.66 5.17
C HIS A 236 -3.51 3.64 4.95
N ALA A 237 -4.08 4.76 4.50
CA ALA A 237 -5.51 4.84 4.21
C ALA A 237 -5.95 3.84 3.12
N LEU A 238 -5.11 3.64 2.09
CA LEU A 238 -5.35 2.66 1.04
C LEU A 238 -5.26 1.22 1.57
N LEU A 239 -4.19 0.87 2.29
CA LEU A 239 -4.03 -0.46 2.88
C LEU A 239 -5.18 -0.81 3.82
N ASP A 240 -5.65 0.15 4.61
CA ASP A 240 -6.80 0.02 5.51
C ASP A 240 -8.11 -0.30 4.76
N GLY A 241 -8.30 0.25 3.55
CA GLY A 241 -9.47 0.00 2.71
C GLY A 241 -9.40 -1.28 1.87
N LEU A 242 -8.19 -1.78 1.63
CA LEU A 242 -8.01 -2.98 0.83
C LEU A 242 -8.47 -4.24 1.56
N ARG A 243 -8.34 -4.32 2.89
CA ARG A 243 -8.48 -5.57 3.64
C ARG A 243 -8.94 -5.33 5.08
N ALA A 244 -9.87 -6.14 5.58
CA ALA A 244 -10.61 -5.82 6.82
C ALA A 244 -9.75 -5.81 8.11
N HIS A 245 -8.84 -6.78 8.25
CA HIS A 245 -8.07 -7.02 9.49
C HIS A 245 -6.56 -6.92 9.27
N PHE A 246 -6.15 -6.24 8.21
CA PHE A 246 -4.76 -6.17 7.78
C PHE A 246 -3.92 -5.18 8.60
N SER A 247 -4.56 -4.31 9.38
CA SER A 247 -3.92 -3.35 10.29
C SER A 247 -3.94 -3.81 11.75
N LEU A 248 -4.49 -4.99 12.05
CA LEU A 248 -4.54 -5.52 13.42
C LEU A 248 -3.12 -5.95 13.85
N PRO A 249 -2.53 -5.34 14.90
CA PRO A 249 -1.17 -5.64 15.32
C PRO A 249 -1.12 -6.96 16.10
N MET A 250 -1.22 -8.09 15.38
CA MET A 250 -1.11 -9.44 15.94
C MET A 250 0.34 -9.92 16.05
N SER A 251 1.26 -9.27 15.34
CA SER A 251 2.71 -9.52 15.36
C SER A 251 3.48 -8.28 14.90
N ALA A 252 4.80 -8.26 15.17
CA ALA A 252 5.69 -7.16 14.77
C ALA A 252 5.68 -6.90 13.25
N ASP A 253 5.57 -7.96 12.45
CA ASP A 253 5.56 -7.89 10.99
C ASP A 253 4.40 -7.07 10.43
N VAL A 254 3.25 -7.04 11.09
CA VAL A 254 2.06 -6.36 10.55
C VAL A 254 2.33 -4.86 10.45
N LEU A 255 2.64 -4.20 11.56
CA LEU A 255 2.89 -2.75 11.56
C LEU A 255 4.16 -2.41 10.77
N ALA A 256 5.21 -3.21 10.91
CA ALA A 256 6.43 -3.03 10.14
C ALA A 256 6.20 -3.13 8.62
N PHE A 257 5.26 -3.97 8.18
CA PHE A 257 4.88 -4.05 6.79
C PHE A 257 4.21 -2.76 6.33
N HIS A 258 3.27 -2.21 7.11
CA HIS A 258 2.61 -0.96 6.75
C HIS A 258 3.61 0.19 6.60
N GLU A 259 4.52 0.36 7.57
CA GLU A 259 5.60 1.36 7.51
C GLU A 259 6.49 1.16 6.28
N GLY A 260 7.05 -0.04 6.13
CA GLY A 260 7.97 -0.33 5.02
C GLY A 260 7.30 -0.30 3.65
N PHE A 261 6.02 -0.68 3.55
CA PHE A 261 5.26 -0.63 2.31
C PHE A 261 4.93 0.81 1.92
N ALA A 262 4.54 1.66 2.87
CA ALA A 262 4.31 3.08 2.64
C ALA A 262 5.60 3.80 2.16
N ASP A 263 6.75 3.45 2.74
CA ASP A 263 8.05 3.94 2.27
C ASP A 263 8.40 3.43 0.87
N LEU A 264 8.10 2.17 0.54
CA LEU A 264 8.29 1.65 -0.82
C LEU A 264 7.43 2.38 -1.85
N VAL A 265 6.18 2.74 -1.50
CA VAL A 265 5.31 3.54 -2.38
C VAL A 265 5.91 4.92 -2.60
N ALA A 266 6.29 5.64 -1.54
CA ALA A 266 6.92 6.95 -1.65
C ALA A 266 8.21 6.90 -2.49
N LEU A 267 9.08 5.93 -2.19
CA LEU A 267 10.35 5.70 -2.89
C LEU A 267 10.15 5.47 -4.39
N PHE A 268 9.28 4.54 -4.79
CA PHE A 268 9.08 4.24 -6.21
C PHE A 268 8.32 5.34 -6.96
N GLN A 269 7.54 6.19 -6.28
CA GLN A 269 6.91 7.35 -6.90
C GLN A 269 7.93 8.38 -7.37
N HIS A 270 9.05 8.58 -6.66
CA HIS A 270 10.14 9.46 -7.12
C HIS A 270 10.69 9.07 -8.49
N PHE A 271 10.69 7.76 -8.79
CA PHE A 271 11.14 7.27 -10.08
C PHE A 271 10.18 7.61 -11.23
N SER A 272 8.97 8.09 -10.93
CA SER A 272 8.05 8.64 -11.93
C SER A 272 8.46 10.05 -12.37
N TYR A 273 9.35 10.75 -11.64
CA TYR A 273 9.75 12.12 -11.94
C TYR A 273 11.05 12.17 -12.75
N GLU A 274 10.94 12.45 -14.06
CA GLU A 274 12.07 12.37 -15.00
C GLU A 274 13.31 13.15 -14.51
N GLN A 275 13.13 14.40 -14.07
CA GLN A 275 14.26 15.25 -13.66
C GLN A 275 14.96 14.72 -12.40
N VAL A 276 14.20 14.16 -11.45
CA VAL A 276 14.74 13.52 -10.25
C VAL A 276 15.61 12.32 -10.65
N VAL A 277 15.09 11.44 -11.52
CA VAL A 277 15.79 10.24 -11.99
C VAL A 277 17.02 10.57 -12.85
N ARG A 278 16.94 11.59 -13.71
CA ARG A 278 18.10 12.02 -14.52
C ARG A 278 19.19 12.63 -13.66
N SER A 279 18.83 13.48 -12.70
CA SER A 279 19.78 14.06 -11.73
C SER A 279 20.48 12.96 -10.93
N ALA A 280 19.71 12.00 -10.44
CA ALA A 280 20.16 10.79 -9.77
C ALA A 280 21.18 9.97 -10.59
N ILE A 281 20.86 9.67 -11.85
CA ILE A 281 21.72 8.91 -12.76
C ILE A 281 22.99 9.66 -13.09
N ARG A 282 22.90 10.99 -13.26
CA ARG A 282 24.07 11.84 -13.47
C ARG A 282 25.02 11.80 -12.29
N LYS A 283 24.51 12.01 -11.06
CA LYS A 283 25.31 11.99 -9.81
C LYS A 283 25.95 10.62 -9.56
N SER A 284 25.19 9.54 -9.76
CA SER A 284 25.67 8.16 -9.61
C SER A 284 26.57 7.68 -10.75
N ARG A 285 26.68 8.46 -11.84
CA ARG A 285 27.38 8.09 -13.08
C ARG A 285 26.85 6.76 -13.66
N GLY A 286 25.54 6.58 -13.64
CA GLY A 286 24.87 5.40 -14.19
C GLY A 286 24.90 4.13 -13.32
N ASP A 287 25.55 4.17 -12.15
CA ASP A 287 25.56 3.06 -11.20
C ASP A 287 24.63 3.35 -10.01
N LEU A 288 23.37 2.95 -10.12
CA LEU A 288 22.37 3.12 -9.05
C LEU A 288 22.73 2.36 -7.76
N SER A 289 23.73 1.46 -7.78
CA SER A 289 24.21 0.80 -6.57
C SER A 289 25.25 1.60 -5.79
N ARG A 290 25.76 2.70 -6.36
CA ARG A 290 26.50 3.68 -5.58
C ARG A 290 25.54 4.30 -4.58
N ALA A 291 25.87 4.11 -3.30
CA ALA A 291 25.05 4.40 -2.13
C ALA A 291 24.40 5.79 -2.16
N ASP A 292 25.03 6.77 -2.79
CA ASP A 292 24.60 8.17 -2.81
C ASP A 292 23.18 8.41 -3.31
N LEU A 293 22.63 7.57 -4.21
CA LEU A 293 21.25 7.74 -4.68
C LEU A 293 20.21 7.38 -3.62
N LEU A 294 20.38 6.21 -3.00
CA LEU A 294 19.57 5.77 -1.87
C LEU A 294 19.78 6.69 -0.68
N THR A 295 21.02 7.12 -0.44
CA THR A 295 21.37 8.07 0.61
C THR A 295 20.74 9.44 0.37
N ASP A 296 20.69 9.95 -0.86
CA ASP A 296 20.05 11.24 -1.15
C ASP A 296 18.52 11.16 -1.12
N ILE A 297 17.92 10.12 -1.72
CA ILE A 297 16.46 9.92 -1.67
C ILE A 297 16.02 9.60 -0.24
N ALA A 298 16.77 8.81 0.51
CA ALA A 298 16.43 8.49 1.90
C ALA A 298 16.80 9.57 2.91
N ARG A 299 17.80 10.42 2.63
CA ARG A 299 18.02 11.66 3.37
C ARG A 299 16.83 12.61 3.19
N GLN A 300 16.18 12.60 2.02
CA GLN A 300 14.94 13.33 1.77
C GLN A 300 13.73 12.67 2.45
N LEU A 301 13.61 11.33 2.41
CA LEU A 301 12.62 10.57 3.19
C LEU A 301 12.75 10.84 4.71
N GLY A 302 13.98 11.00 5.21
CA GLY A 302 14.30 11.19 6.63
C GLY A 302 14.32 12.64 7.12
N GLN A 303 14.35 13.67 6.28
CA GLN A 303 14.37 15.07 6.75
C GLN A 303 12.97 15.58 7.19
N SER A 304 11.89 14.90 6.80
CA SER A 304 10.50 15.36 7.00
C SER A 304 9.77 14.77 8.22
N ARG A 305 10.29 13.70 8.84
CA ARG A 305 9.72 13.08 10.05
C ARG A 305 10.80 12.98 11.11
N LYS A 306 10.51 13.26 12.38
CA LYS A 306 11.56 13.22 13.41
C LYS A 306 12.00 11.79 13.74
N ASP A 307 11.13 10.80 13.59
CA ASP A 307 11.33 9.51 14.27
C ASP A 307 11.48 8.28 13.35
N SER A 308 10.77 8.20 12.21
CA SER A 308 11.15 7.27 11.11
C SER A 308 12.49 7.64 10.47
N SER A 309 12.96 8.88 10.72
CA SER A 309 14.24 9.38 10.24
C SER A 309 15.44 8.74 10.86
N SER A 310 15.36 8.14 12.06
CA SER A 310 16.57 7.56 12.66
C SER A 310 16.85 6.18 12.06
N ALA A 311 15.82 5.40 11.75
CA ALA A 311 15.90 4.02 11.27
C ALA A 311 16.47 3.94 9.85
N LEU A 312 15.80 4.62 8.90
CA LEU A 312 16.17 4.63 7.49
C LEU A 312 17.51 5.37 7.31
N ARG A 313 17.71 6.50 8.00
CA ARG A 313 18.98 7.27 7.98
C ARG A 313 20.12 6.51 8.64
N SER A 314 19.95 5.87 9.80
CA SER A 314 21.05 5.13 10.45
C SER A 314 21.45 3.91 9.64
N ALA A 315 20.49 3.17 9.08
CA ALA A 315 20.79 2.03 8.22
C ALA A 315 21.44 2.45 6.89
N ILE A 316 21.19 3.67 6.41
CA ILE A 316 21.73 4.20 5.16
C ILE A 316 23.04 4.97 5.36
N ASP A 317 23.22 5.70 6.45
CA ASP A 317 24.51 6.22 6.90
C ASP A 317 25.47 5.05 7.17
N TYR A 318 24.97 3.97 7.76
CA TYR A 318 25.66 2.69 7.85
C TYR A 318 25.94 2.07 6.47
N ALA A 319 25.06 2.27 5.49
CA ALA A 319 25.24 1.80 4.13
C ALA A 319 26.20 2.65 3.27
N ALA A 320 26.32 3.93 3.59
CA ALA A 320 27.11 4.94 2.88
C ALA A 320 28.54 5.07 3.42
N GLN A 321 28.76 4.69 4.69
CA GLN A 321 30.11 4.60 5.25
C GLN A 321 30.89 3.43 4.61
N GLN A 322 32.09 3.73 4.10
CA GLN A 322 33.06 2.67 3.83
C GLN A 322 33.41 2.04 5.18
N PRO A 323 33.24 0.71 5.38
CA PRO A 323 33.72 0.08 6.60
C PRO A 323 35.23 0.32 6.70
N PRO A 324 35.77 0.57 7.90
CA PRO A 324 37.20 0.62 8.13
C PRO A 324 37.88 -0.60 7.51
N ALA A 325 39.06 -0.43 6.92
CA ALA A 325 39.75 -1.49 6.19
C ALA A 325 39.93 -2.74 7.09
N GLY A 326 39.18 -3.80 6.80
CA GLY A 326 39.22 -5.07 7.53
C GLY A 326 37.90 -5.48 8.23
N GLU A 327 36.91 -4.59 8.34
CA GLU A 327 35.62 -4.92 8.95
C GLU A 327 34.57 -5.35 7.92
N LYS A 328 33.89 -6.48 8.19
CA LYS A 328 32.73 -6.92 7.41
C LYS A 328 31.51 -6.12 7.85
N ARG A 329 30.85 -5.48 6.89
CA ARG A 329 29.58 -4.78 7.05
C ARG A 329 28.49 -5.72 7.63
N THR A 330 28.02 -5.46 8.84
CA THR A 330 26.83 -6.06 9.44
C THR A 330 25.57 -5.44 8.83
N LEU A 331 25.06 -6.09 7.78
CA LEU A 331 23.72 -5.79 7.24
C LEU A 331 22.68 -5.88 8.36
N ARG A 332 21.80 -4.88 8.50
CA ARG A 332 20.60 -5.03 9.31
C ARG A 332 19.71 -6.08 8.64
N VAL A 333 19.38 -7.12 9.37
CA VAL A 333 18.57 -8.25 8.91
C VAL A 333 17.26 -8.31 9.69
N TYR A 334 16.34 -9.14 9.23
CA TYR A 334 15.06 -9.38 9.89
C TYR A 334 15.27 -9.83 11.34
N ASP A 335 14.64 -9.10 12.25
CA ASP A 335 14.57 -9.40 13.68
C ASP A 335 13.21 -8.91 14.22
N PRO A 336 12.32 -9.81 14.68
CA PRO A 336 10.99 -9.44 15.17
C PRO A 336 11.02 -8.65 16.49
N ALA A 337 12.19 -8.48 17.12
CA ALA A 337 12.37 -7.61 18.28
C ALA A 337 12.64 -6.14 17.92
N LEU A 338 12.79 -5.81 16.63
CA LEU A 338 12.92 -4.43 16.18
C LEU A 338 11.57 -3.70 16.20
N GLU A 339 11.63 -2.39 16.48
CA GLU A 339 10.49 -1.49 16.31
C GLU A 339 9.95 -1.50 14.88
N ALA A 340 8.66 -1.18 14.71
CA ALA A 340 7.98 -1.29 13.41
C ALA A 340 8.71 -0.53 12.28
N HIS A 341 9.20 0.69 12.54
CA HIS A 341 9.95 1.48 11.56
C HIS A 341 11.28 0.81 11.15
N ASP A 342 12.03 0.30 12.14
CA ASP A 342 13.32 -0.35 11.92
C ASP A 342 13.17 -1.67 11.17
N LEU A 343 12.17 -2.46 11.54
CA LEU A 343 11.83 -3.72 10.87
C LEU A 343 11.29 -3.46 9.46
N GLY A 344 10.43 -2.45 9.29
CA GLY A 344 9.90 -2.03 7.98
C GLY A 344 11.02 -1.61 7.02
N SER A 345 12.05 -0.94 7.52
CA SER A 345 13.23 -0.59 6.72
C SER A 345 13.94 -1.82 6.13
N VAL A 346 13.95 -2.96 6.83
CA VAL A 346 14.52 -4.22 6.32
C VAL A 346 13.77 -4.69 5.06
N LEU A 347 12.44 -4.56 5.04
CA LEU A 347 11.63 -4.86 3.86
C LEU A 347 11.96 -3.92 2.70
N VAL A 348 12.05 -2.62 2.97
CA VAL A 348 12.43 -1.60 1.96
C VAL A 348 13.75 -1.96 1.30
N PHE A 349 14.76 -2.31 2.09
CA PHE A 349 16.08 -2.66 1.57
C PHE A 349 16.08 -3.94 0.73
N ALA A 350 15.36 -4.98 1.17
CA ALA A 350 15.25 -6.21 0.41
C ALA A 350 14.62 -5.98 -0.97
N VAL A 351 13.51 -5.23 -1.02
CA VAL A 351 12.82 -4.92 -2.28
C VAL A 351 13.68 -4.03 -3.18
N PHE A 352 14.34 -3.02 -2.62
CA PHE A 352 15.17 -2.12 -3.41
C PHE A 352 16.44 -2.81 -3.94
N GLU A 353 17.04 -3.72 -3.18
CA GLU A 353 18.17 -4.50 -3.67
C GLU A 353 17.76 -5.39 -4.86
N ALA A 354 16.58 -6.01 -4.81
CA ALA A 354 16.01 -6.72 -5.94
C ALA A 354 15.83 -5.80 -7.16
N PHE A 355 15.31 -4.58 -6.96
CA PHE A 355 15.19 -3.56 -8.01
C PHE A 355 16.53 -3.23 -8.66
N ILE A 356 17.58 -2.97 -7.86
CA ILE A 356 18.93 -2.67 -8.36
C ILE A 356 19.50 -3.84 -9.17
N ASN A 357 19.30 -5.08 -8.71
CA ASN A 357 19.80 -6.26 -9.41
C ASN A 357 19.12 -6.42 -10.78
N VAL A 358 17.80 -6.24 -10.87
CA VAL A 358 17.08 -6.27 -12.15
C VAL A 358 17.48 -5.09 -13.03
N PHE A 359 17.68 -3.90 -12.47
CA PHE A 359 18.15 -2.73 -13.21
C PHE A 359 19.51 -2.99 -13.87
N LYS A 360 20.46 -3.54 -13.12
CA LYS A 360 21.79 -3.91 -13.64
C LYS A 360 21.67 -4.86 -14.82
N ARG A 361 20.86 -5.91 -14.71
CA ARG A 361 20.61 -6.87 -15.81
C ARG A 361 20.03 -6.17 -17.03
N LYS A 362 18.98 -5.36 -16.86
CA LYS A 362 18.29 -4.65 -17.96
C LYS A 362 19.14 -3.60 -18.66
N THR A 363 20.09 -3.00 -17.97
CA THR A 363 20.94 -1.91 -18.50
C THR A 363 22.31 -2.38 -18.96
N GLU A 364 22.69 -3.62 -18.66
CA GLU A 364 23.98 -4.20 -19.02
C GLU A 364 24.32 -4.03 -20.50
N ARG A 365 23.34 -4.25 -21.39
CA ARG A 365 23.51 -4.04 -22.84
C ARG A 365 23.81 -2.58 -23.18
N LEU A 366 23.13 -1.62 -22.55
CA LEU A 366 23.36 -0.19 -22.79
C LEU A 366 24.77 0.20 -22.33
N LEU A 367 25.18 -0.30 -21.17
CA LEU A 367 26.53 -0.07 -20.65
C LEU A 367 27.59 -0.67 -21.57
N ARG A 368 27.41 -1.90 -22.07
CA ARG A 368 28.33 -2.50 -23.05
C ARG A 368 28.42 -1.68 -24.33
N LEU A 369 27.29 -1.20 -24.88
CA LEU A 369 27.29 -0.35 -26.07
C LEU A 369 28.06 0.96 -25.84
N ALA A 370 27.81 1.63 -24.70
CA ALA A 370 28.48 2.89 -24.37
C ALA A 370 29.99 2.75 -24.06
N THR A 371 30.45 1.54 -23.75
CA THR A 371 31.81 1.28 -23.25
C THR A 371 32.65 0.43 -24.20
N GLY A 372 32.18 0.19 -25.43
CA GLY A 372 32.87 -0.66 -26.41
C GLY A 372 32.99 -2.13 -25.97
N GLY A 373 32.01 -2.62 -25.21
CA GLY A 373 31.92 -4.00 -24.74
C GLY A 373 32.51 -4.28 -23.36
N THR A 374 33.23 -3.34 -22.75
CA THR A 374 33.90 -3.57 -21.45
C THR A 374 32.94 -3.60 -20.26
N GLY A 375 31.75 -3.01 -20.39
CA GLY A 375 30.77 -2.87 -19.31
C GLY A 375 31.17 -1.87 -18.22
N ARG A 376 32.34 -1.22 -18.36
CA ARG A 376 32.88 -0.28 -17.38
C ARG A 376 32.85 1.14 -17.93
N LEU A 377 32.06 2.01 -17.30
CA LEU A 377 31.98 3.42 -17.68
C LEU A 377 33.32 4.11 -17.45
N ARG A 378 33.70 4.98 -18.39
CA ARG A 378 34.93 5.80 -18.27
C ARG A 378 34.79 6.77 -17.09
N ALA A 379 35.92 7.22 -16.56
CA ALA A 379 35.91 8.31 -15.59
C ALA A 379 35.29 9.58 -16.22
N GLY A 380 34.51 10.32 -15.42
CA GLY A 380 33.78 11.50 -15.86
C GLY A 380 32.28 11.31 -15.89
N GLU A 381 31.57 12.29 -16.44
CA GLU A 381 30.13 12.24 -16.63
C GLU A 381 29.79 11.38 -17.87
N ILE A 382 28.71 10.61 -17.78
CA ILE A 382 28.20 9.83 -18.91
C ILE A 382 27.44 10.71 -19.90
N SER A 383 27.34 10.31 -21.17
CA SER A 383 26.65 11.11 -22.20
C SER A 383 25.19 11.36 -21.83
N ALA A 384 24.64 12.50 -22.23
CA ALA A 384 23.25 12.88 -21.96
C ALA A 384 22.25 11.84 -22.50
N ASP A 385 22.53 11.23 -23.66
CA ASP A 385 21.71 10.16 -24.24
C ASP A 385 21.72 8.89 -23.38
N LEU A 386 22.89 8.51 -22.83
CA LEU A 386 22.98 7.37 -21.93
C LEU A 386 22.26 7.67 -20.61
N GLN A 387 22.38 8.90 -20.08
CA GLN A 387 21.63 9.33 -18.89
C GLN A 387 20.12 9.19 -19.12
N ALA A 388 19.61 9.69 -20.26
CA ALA A 388 18.20 9.60 -20.62
C ALA A 388 17.73 8.15 -20.78
N ALA A 389 18.50 7.32 -21.48
CA ALA A 389 18.17 5.91 -21.68
C ALA A 389 18.15 5.11 -20.35
N LEU A 390 19.12 5.36 -19.46
CA LEU A 390 19.14 4.74 -18.14
C LEU A 390 17.96 5.24 -17.27
N ALA A 391 17.60 6.52 -17.39
CA ALA A 391 16.48 7.11 -16.64
C ALA A 391 15.16 6.49 -17.04
N GLU A 392 14.89 6.38 -18.35
CA GLU A 392 13.71 5.71 -18.87
C GLU A 392 13.61 4.26 -18.38
N LYS A 393 14.73 3.52 -18.37
CA LYS A 393 14.76 2.15 -17.84
C LYS A 393 14.50 2.09 -16.34
N ALA A 394 15.05 3.02 -15.56
CA ALA A 394 14.83 3.08 -14.12
C ALA A 394 13.36 3.40 -13.80
N SER A 395 12.77 4.42 -14.43
CA SER A 395 11.38 4.82 -14.26
C SER A 395 10.40 3.70 -14.61
N LYS A 396 10.61 3.04 -15.76
CA LYS A 396 9.77 1.91 -16.16
C LYS A 396 9.90 0.73 -15.20
N LEU A 397 11.11 0.42 -14.75
CA LEU A 397 11.35 -0.66 -13.81
C LEU A 397 10.73 -0.37 -12.43
N ALA A 398 10.82 0.86 -11.95
CA ALA A 398 10.22 1.26 -10.67
C ALA A 398 8.70 1.16 -10.72
N SER A 399 8.08 1.58 -11.83
CA SER A 399 6.64 1.39 -12.07
C SER A 399 6.25 -0.09 -12.05
N GLN A 400 7.08 -0.98 -12.59
CA GLN A 400 6.88 -2.43 -12.56
C GLN A 400 7.00 -2.98 -11.13
N PHE A 401 8.03 -2.59 -10.38
CA PHE A 401 8.22 -3.01 -8.99
C PHE A 401 7.08 -2.52 -8.08
N LEU A 402 6.67 -1.26 -8.19
CA LEU A 402 5.51 -0.73 -7.47
C LEU A 402 4.22 -1.51 -7.79
N THR A 403 4.01 -1.83 -9.07
CA THR A 403 2.87 -2.66 -9.50
C THR A 403 2.92 -4.07 -8.90
N MET A 404 4.11 -4.70 -8.87
CA MET A 404 4.30 -6.00 -8.23
C MET A 404 4.00 -5.94 -6.73
N CYS A 405 4.51 -4.92 -6.02
CA CYS A 405 4.26 -4.71 -4.60
C CYS A 405 2.76 -4.61 -4.30
N ILE A 406 2.05 -3.72 -5.01
CA ILE A 406 0.63 -3.47 -4.78
C ILE A 406 -0.20 -4.72 -5.14
N ARG A 407 0.05 -5.34 -6.30
CA ARG A 407 -0.68 -6.53 -6.75
C ARG A 407 -0.54 -7.70 -5.78
N ALA A 408 0.61 -7.84 -5.13
CA ALA A 408 0.86 -8.91 -4.16
C ALA A 408 -0.09 -8.87 -2.96
N ILE A 409 -0.67 -7.71 -2.61
CA ILE A 409 -1.62 -7.58 -1.50
C ILE A 409 -2.83 -8.53 -1.67
N ASP A 410 -3.30 -8.75 -2.90
CA ASP A 410 -4.39 -9.69 -3.20
C ASP A 410 -4.01 -11.16 -2.99
N TYR A 411 -2.71 -11.45 -2.86
CA TYR A 411 -2.16 -12.78 -2.62
C TYR A 411 -1.60 -12.92 -1.19
N CYS A 412 -1.90 -11.98 -0.31
CA CYS A 412 -1.52 -12.07 1.10
C CYS A 412 -2.58 -12.82 1.92
N PRO A 413 -2.22 -13.50 3.03
CA PRO A 413 -3.21 -14.04 3.96
C PRO A 413 -4.05 -12.92 4.60
N PRO A 414 -5.34 -13.13 4.92
CA PRO A 414 -6.27 -12.05 5.35
C PRO A 414 -5.93 -11.41 6.69
N VAL A 415 -5.08 -12.08 7.48
CA VAL A 415 -4.70 -11.68 8.83
C VAL A 415 -3.26 -12.07 9.10
N ASP A 416 -2.60 -11.33 10.00
CA ASP A 416 -1.30 -11.66 10.59
C ASP A 416 -0.25 -12.03 9.53
N MET A 417 -0.11 -11.19 8.51
CA MET A 417 0.84 -11.44 7.43
C MET A 417 2.28 -11.26 7.92
N THR A 418 3.15 -12.20 7.56
CA THR A 418 4.60 -12.07 7.76
C THR A 418 5.32 -11.61 6.50
N PHE A 419 6.52 -11.05 6.62
CA PHE A 419 7.33 -10.63 5.45
C PHE A 419 7.64 -11.79 4.50
N GLY A 420 7.89 -12.99 5.05
CA GLY A 420 8.10 -14.19 4.25
C GLY A 420 6.84 -14.62 3.48
N GLN A 421 5.64 -14.41 4.04
CA GLN A 421 4.39 -14.64 3.32
C GLN A 421 4.14 -13.57 2.26
N TYR A 422 4.55 -12.33 2.49
CA TYR A 422 4.53 -11.29 1.46
C TYR A 422 5.44 -11.64 0.28
N LEU A 423 6.63 -12.21 0.51
CA LEU A 423 7.48 -12.73 -0.58
C LEU A 423 6.72 -13.76 -1.42
N ARG A 424 6.09 -14.76 -0.78
CA ARG A 424 5.28 -15.78 -1.48
C ARG A 424 4.16 -15.14 -2.30
N ALA A 425 3.50 -14.12 -1.75
CA ALA A 425 2.47 -13.37 -2.43
C ALA A 425 3.00 -12.67 -3.69
N VAL A 426 4.16 -12.00 -3.62
CA VAL A 426 4.80 -11.34 -4.76
C VAL A 426 5.16 -12.34 -5.85
N ILE A 427 5.83 -13.44 -5.49
CA ILE A 427 6.27 -14.48 -6.45
C ILE A 427 5.06 -15.13 -7.12
N THR A 428 4.01 -15.47 -6.37
CA THR A 428 2.79 -16.08 -6.91
C THR A 428 2.05 -15.13 -7.84
N ALA A 429 1.80 -13.89 -7.39
CA ALA A 429 1.09 -12.88 -8.17
C ALA A 429 1.81 -12.56 -9.49
N ASP A 430 3.15 -12.59 -9.47
CA ASP A 430 3.95 -12.39 -10.67
C ASP A 430 3.94 -13.58 -11.62
N LYS A 431 4.09 -14.80 -11.09
CA LYS A 431 4.04 -16.02 -11.89
C LYS A 431 2.73 -16.15 -12.66
N ASP A 432 1.61 -15.81 -12.03
CA ASP A 432 0.28 -15.88 -12.66
C ASP A 432 0.14 -14.92 -13.84
N LEU A 433 0.59 -13.67 -13.70
CA LEU A 433 0.42 -12.68 -14.76
C LEU A 433 1.53 -12.74 -15.82
N VAL A 434 2.75 -13.08 -15.41
CA VAL A 434 3.97 -13.08 -16.24
C VAL A 434 4.75 -14.39 -16.03
N PRO A 435 4.29 -15.50 -16.63
CA PRO A 435 4.92 -16.80 -16.42
C PRO A 435 6.37 -16.87 -16.88
N ASP A 436 6.68 -16.19 -18.00
CA ASP A 436 8.02 -16.06 -18.57
C ASP A 436 8.75 -14.86 -17.96
N ASP A 437 9.82 -15.12 -17.20
CA ASP A 437 10.60 -14.11 -16.49
C ASP A 437 12.04 -14.03 -17.05
N PRO A 438 12.22 -13.40 -18.23
CA PRO A 438 13.50 -13.38 -18.93
C PRO A 438 14.58 -12.54 -18.21
N TRP A 439 14.20 -11.75 -17.21
CA TRP A 439 15.12 -10.91 -16.43
C TRP A 439 15.32 -11.43 -15.00
N ALA A 440 14.73 -12.58 -14.67
CA ALA A 440 14.80 -13.24 -13.38
C ALA A 440 14.43 -12.30 -12.21
N TYR A 441 13.33 -11.55 -12.37
CA TYR A 441 12.72 -10.76 -11.31
C TYR A 441 12.52 -11.60 -10.06
N ARG A 442 11.89 -12.77 -10.19
CA ARG A 442 11.55 -13.63 -9.05
C ARG A 442 12.80 -14.08 -8.31
N GLU A 443 13.85 -14.47 -9.02
CA GLU A 443 15.16 -14.78 -8.42
C GLU A 443 15.75 -13.57 -7.67
N ALA A 444 15.70 -12.36 -8.25
CA ALA A 444 16.24 -11.16 -7.62
C ALA A 444 15.53 -10.83 -6.30
N TRP A 445 14.20 -11.02 -6.23
CA TRP A 445 13.41 -10.89 -5.01
C TRP A 445 13.79 -11.94 -3.97
N VAL A 446 13.83 -13.21 -4.36
CA VAL A 446 14.20 -14.33 -3.48
C VAL A 446 15.59 -14.13 -2.88
N ASP A 447 16.57 -13.79 -3.71
CA ASP A 447 17.95 -13.58 -3.28
C ASP A 447 18.08 -12.43 -2.29
N ALA A 448 17.37 -11.32 -2.53
CA ALA A 448 17.39 -10.18 -1.62
C ALA A 448 16.76 -10.55 -0.27
N PHE A 449 15.57 -11.14 -0.27
CA PHE A 449 14.90 -11.56 0.97
C PHE A 449 15.76 -12.55 1.77
N ARG A 450 16.41 -13.50 1.09
CA ARG A 450 17.39 -14.42 1.70
C ARG A 450 18.57 -13.69 2.35
N ARG A 451 19.13 -12.67 1.70
CA ARG A 451 20.25 -11.87 2.26
C ARG A 451 19.84 -11.12 3.51
N TYR A 452 18.62 -10.58 3.54
CA TYR A 452 18.03 -9.91 4.69
C TYR A 452 17.41 -10.86 5.72
N LYS A 453 17.60 -12.18 5.58
CA LYS A 453 17.09 -13.23 6.48
C LYS A 453 15.57 -13.25 6.64
N ILE A 454 14.85 -12.80 5.62
CA ILE A 454 13.40 -12.90 5.54
C ILE A 454 13.06 -14.25 4.91
N PHE A 455 12.48 -15.15 5.69
CA PHE A 455 12.12 -16.50 5.24
C PHE A 455 10.62 -16.75 5.36
N PRO A 456 9.97 -17.36 4.35
CA PRO A 456 8.59 -17.80 4.49
C PRO A 456 8.49 -18.97 5.47
N PRO A 457 7.41 -19.03 6.26
CA PRO A 457 7.15 -20.21 7.07
C PRO A 457 6.72 -21.38 6.19
N SER A 458 7.08 -22.59 6.62
CA SER A 458 6.52 -23.85 6.09
C SER A 458 6.74 -24.08 4.59
N VAL A 459 7.87 -23.65 4.04
CA VAL A 459 8.35 -24.03 2.70
C VAL A 459 9.62 -24.88 2.83
N PRO A 460 9.82 -25.89 1.96
CA PRO A 460 10.99 -26.77 2.04
C PRO A 460 12.29 -26.05 1.63
N ASP A 461 12.20 -25.13 0.67
CA ASP A 461 13.30 -24.32 0.17
C ASP A 461 12.80 -22.99 -0.43
N LEU A 462 13.72 -22.18 -0.93
CA LEU A 462 13.44 -20.89 -1.55
C LEU A 462 13.41 -20.94 -3.09
N SER A 463 13.19 -22.11 -3.70
CA SER A 463 12.95 -22.17 -5.14
C SER A 463 11.64 -21.45 -5.49
N GLU A 464 11.51 -21.02 -6.75
CA GLU A 464 10.28 -20.40 -7.24
C GLU A 464 9.07 -21.31 -6.98
N GLU A 465 9.17 -22.61 -7.25
CA GLU A 465 8.10 -23.60 -7.06
C GLU A 465 7.65 -23.69 -5.60
N SER A 466 8.59 -23.81 -4.67
CA SER A 466 8.31 -23.90 -3.22
C SER A 466 7.65 -22.64 -2.66
N LEU A 467 7.88 -21.49 -3.28
CA LEU A 467 7.33 -20.20 -2.84
C LEU A 467 5.91 -19.95 -3.33
N LEU A 468 5.48 -20.59 -4.42
CA LEU A 468 4.11 -20.44 -4.91
C LEU A 468 3.09 -20.84 -3.84
N TRP A 469 1.96 -20.13 -3.81
CA TRP A 469 0.81 -20.62 -3.05
C TRP A 469 0.32 -21.92 -3.66
N LEU A 470 -0.08 -22.87 -2.80
CA LEU A 470 -0.61 -24.15 -3.27
C LEU A 470 -2.01 -23.93 -3.85
N THR A 471 -2.25 -24.57 -4.99
CA THR A 471 -3.58 -24.69 -5.57
C THR A 471 -4.37 -25.76 -4.82
N PRO A 472 -5.71 -25.68 -4.80
CA PRO A 472 -6.51 -26.65 -4.06
C PRO A 472 -6.29 -28.12 -4.45
N LYS A 473 -5.90 -28.39 -5.70
CA LYS A 473 -5.56 -29.74 -6.21
C LYS A 473 -4.34 -30.36 -5.52
N GLN A 474 -3.49 -29.55 -4.89
CA GLN A 474 -2.28 -29.99 -4.22
C GLN A 474 -2.49 -30.31 -2.74
N PHE A 475 -3.69 -30.07 -2.17
CA PHE A 475 -3.97 -30.30 -0.76
C PHE A 475 -4.37 -31.75 -0.41
N GLU A 476 -4.26 -32.71 -1.34
CA GLU A 476 -4.62 -34.13 -1.15
C GLU A 476 -5.94 -34.31 -0.36
N LEU A 477 -6.97 -33.54 -0.73
CA LEU A 477 -8.26 -33.58 -0.04
C LEU A 477 -9.08 -34.79 -0.49
N ASP A 478 -9.77 -35.42 0.46
CA ASP A 478 -10.74 -36.50 0.19
C ASP A 478 -12.03 -36.00 -0.50
N VAL A 479 -12.18 -34.68 -0.63
CA VAL A 479 -13.37 -34.02 -1.18
C VAL A 479 -12.96 -33.13 -2.34
N GLU A 480 -13.66 -33.27 -3.47
CA GLU A 480 -13.49 -32.38 -4.62
C GLU A 480 -14.07 -30.99 -4.30
N ILE A 481 -13.30 -29.95 -4.56
CA ILE A 481 -13.74 -28.58 -4.36
C ILE A 481 -14.58 -28.16 -5.57
N PRO A 482 -15.88 -27.87 -5.38
CA PRO A 482 -16.75 -27.55 -6.49
C PRO A 482 -16.37 -26.21 -7.09
N ARG A 483 -16.51 -26.12 -8.42
CA ARG A 483 -16.62 -24.84 -9.12
C ARG A 483 -17.84 -24.08 -8.60
N ILE A 484 -17.71 -22.76 -8.49
CA ILE A 484 -18.79 -21.88 -8.05
C ILE A 484 -19.34 -21.18 -9.30
N ASP A 485 -20.34 -21.78 -9.94
CA ASP A 485 -20.85 -21.30 -11.23
C ASP A 485 -21.32 -19.84 -11.20
N GLY A 486 -21.97 -19.43 -10.11
CA GLY A 486 -22.41 -18.03 -9.91
C GLY A 486 -21.26 -17.02 -9.83
N LEU A 487 -20.02 -17.48 -9.68
CA LEU A 487 -18.79 -16.67 -9.66
C LEU A 487 -17.97 -16.80 -10.95
N ALA A 488 -18.43 -17.57 -11.93
CA ALA A 488 -17.82 -17.57 -13.26
C ALA A 488 -18.11 -16.25 -13.97
N PHE A 489 -17.13 -15.75 -14.73
CA PHE A 489 -17.20 -14.46 -15.44
C PHE A 489 -18.45 -14.32 -16.32
N ALA A 490 -18.95 -15.43 -16.88
CA ALA A 490 -20.17 -15.47 -17.69
C ALA A 490 -21.46 -15.14 -16.91
N GLU A 491 -21.46 -15.35 -15.59
CA GLU A 491 -22.63 -15.13 -14.72
C GLU A 491 -22.53 -13.81 -13.93
N LEU A 492 -21.34 -13.19 -13.89
CA LEU A 492 -21.12 -11.92 -13.21
C LEU A 492 -21.83 -10.79 -13.94
N LYS A 493 -22.46 -9.90 -13.17
CA LYS A 493 -23.11 -8.71 -13.70
C LYS A 493 -22.25 -7.48 -13.46
N PHE A 494 -21.93 -6.77 -14.53
CA PHE A 494 -21.12 -5.56 -14.49
C PHE A 494 -21.90 -4.34 -14.98
N ASP A 495 -21.45 -3.17 -14.55
CA ASP A 495 -21.91 -1.88 -15.06
C ASP A 495 -20.81 -1.31 -15.97
N GLY A 496 -20.87 -1.60 -17.27
CA GLY A 496 -19.80 -1.24 -18.21
C GLY A 496 -18.49 -2.01 -17.98
N ASP A 497 -17.56 -1.43 -17.21
CA ASP A 497 -16.24 -2.01 -16.95
C ASP A 497 -16.36 -3.28 -16.08
N PRO A 498 -15.71 -4.41 -16.42
CA PRO A 498 -15.72 -5.63 -15.60
C PRO A 498 -15.11 -5.48 -14.18
N ALA A 499 -14.40 -4.39 -13.92
CA ALA A 499 -14.00 -4.02 -12.57
C ALA A 499 -15.17 -3.49 -11.72
N TRP A 500 -16.35 -3.24 -12.31
CA TRP A 500 -17.50 -2.61 -11.67
C TRP A 500 -18.63 -3.61 -11.48
N PRO A 501 -18.92 -4.03 -10.24
CA PRO A 501 -20.10 -4.84 -9.98
C PRO A 501 -21.36 -4.03 -10.31
N ALA A 502 -22.36 -4.68 -10.91
CA ALA A 502 -23.60 -4.02 -11.34
C ALA A 502 -24.32 -3.28 -10.19
N SER A 503 -24.33 -3.86 -8.99
CA SER A 503 -24.95 -3.27 -7.80
C SER A 503 -24.41 -3.90 -6.51
N ALA A 504 -24.79 -3.31 -5.37
CA ALA A 504 -24.54 -3.92 -4.06
C ALA A 504 -25.26 -5.29 -3.91
N GLY A 505 -26.42 -5.45 -4.55
CA GLY A 505 -27.13 -6.73 -4.61
C GLY A 505 -26.34 -7.81 -5.36
N GLU A 506 -25.63 -7.45 -6.44
CA GLU A 506 -24.75 -8.37 -7.15
C GLU A 506 -23.58 -8.84 -6.28
N LEU A 507 -22.95 -7.93 -5.51
CA LEU A 507 -21.89 -8.31 -4.56
C LEU A 507 -22.42 -9.22 -3.44
N LYS A 508 -23.62 -8.95 -2.93
CA LYS A 508 -24.29 -9.83 -1.94
C LYS A 508 -24.58 -11.22 -2.52
N ARG A 509 -25.02 -11.31 -3.77
CA ARG A 509 -25.23 -12.59 -4.46
C ARG A 509 -23.92 -13.37 -4.56
N GLN A 510 -22.85 -12.73 -5.04
CA GLN A 510 -21.52 -13.34 -5.15
C GLN A 510 -21.01 -13.82 -3.77
N ALA A 511 -21.15 -12.98 -2.74
CA ALA A 511 -20.81 -13.35 -1.36
C ALA A 511 -21.65 -14.55 -0.89
N CYS A 512 -22.95 -14.59 -1.19
CA CYS A 512 -23.81 -15.71 -0.84
C CYS A 512 -23.36 -17.03 -1.47
N ASP A 513 -23.02 -17.01 -2.77
CA ASP A 513 -22.56 -18.20 -3.48
C ASP A 513 -21.24 -18.73 -2.92
N LEU A 514 -20.32 -17.85 -2.53
CA LEU A 514 -19.09 -18.24 -1.82
C LEU A 514 -19.38 -18.75 -0.41
N GLY A 515 -20.27 -18.07 0.32
CA GLY A 515 -20.69 -18.39 1.68
C GLY A 515 -21.12 -19.85 1.84
N LYS A 516 -21.95 -20.33 0.91
CA LYS A 516 -22.42 -21.73 0.85
C LYS A 516 -21.30 -22.75 0.73
N ILE A 517 -20.15 -22.39 0.14
CA ILE A 517 -19.01 -23.29 -0.02
C ILE A 517 -18.12 -23.27 1.22
N ILE A 518 -17.78 -22.09 1.72
CA ILE A 518 -16.88 -21.95 2.88
C ILE A 518 -17.49 -22.46 4.18
N SER A 519 -18.83 -22.54 4.26
CA SER A 519 -19.54 -23.04 5.43
C SER A 519 -19.78 -24.55 5.42
N LYS A 520 -19.35 -25.27 4.37
CA LYS A 520 -19.47 -26.74 4.34
C LYS A 520 -18.50 -27.36 5.35
N PRO A 521 -18.95 -28.18 6.31
CA PRO A 521 -18.11 -28.73 7.37
C PRO A 521 -16.83 -29.40 6.86
N GLU A 522 -16.93 -30.16 5.77
CA GLU A 522 -15.83 -30.88 5.14
C GLU A 522 -14.79 -29.96 4.43
N LEU A 523 -15.15 -28.70 4.15
CA LEU A 523 -14.26 -27.74 3.49
C LEU A 523 -13.76 -26.62 4.43
N MET A 524 -14.34 -26.44 5.62
CA MET A 524 -14.00 -25.32 6.51
C MET A 524 -12.48 -25.22 6.78
N ALA A 525 -11.84 -26.36 7.04
CA ALA A 525 -10.41 -26.41 7.35
C ALA A 525 -9.52 -25.89 6.22
N LEU A 526 -9.90 -26.12 4.96
CA LEU A 526 -9.20 -25.60 3.77
C LEU A 526 -9.13 -24.08 3.80
N PHE A 527 -10.25 -23.43 4.14
CA PHE A 527 -10.37 -21.97 4.22
C PHE A 527 -9.82 -21.38 5.52
N GLY A 528 -9.18 -22.19 6.36
CA GLY A 528 -8.65 -21.78 7.66
C GLY A 528 -9.72 -21.56 8.73
N LEU A 529 -10.92 -22.10 8.53
CA LEU A 529 -12.10 -21.96 9.38
C LEU A 529 -12.34 -23.24 10.19
N THR A 530 -13.22 -23.17 11.20
CA THR A 530 -13.66 -24.34 11.97
C THR A 530 -15.09 -24.18 12.49
N ALA A 531 -15.76 -25.29 12.79
CA ALA A 531 -17.10 -25.29 13.37
C ALA A 531 -17.05 -25.07 14.89
N LYS A 532 -18.15 -24.56 15.47
CA LYS A 532 -18.29 -24.46 16.93
C LYS A 532 -18.19 -25.87 17.55
N GLY A 533 -17.38 -26.01 18.59
CA GLY A 533 -17.17 -27.28 19.29
C GLY A 533 -16.15 -28.22 18.66
N ASP A 534 -15.38 -27.78 17.65
CA ASP A 534 -14.25 -28.56 17.12
C ASP A 534 -13.27 -28.93 18.26
N PRO A 535 -12.88 -30.22 18.39
CA PRO A 535 -11.94 -30.65 19.42
C PRO A 535 -10.61 -29.88 19.46
N GLN A 536 -10.15 -29.33 18.32
CA GLN A 536 -8.92 -28.53 18.24
C GLN A 536 -9.03 -27.18 18.98
N LEU A 537 -10.24 -26.74 19.33
CA LEU A 537 -10.47 -25.53 20.13
C LEU A 537 -10.24 -25.77 21.63
N LYS A 538 -10.16 -27.03 22.08
CA LYS A 538 -9.79 -27.37 23.46
C LYS A 538 -8.28 -27.56 23.58
N ARG A 539 -7.59 -26.56 24.12
CA ARG A 539 -6.11 -26.53 24.21
C ARG A 539 -5.55 -27.25 25.43
N ASP A 540 -6.26 -27.22 26.54
CA ASP A 540 -5.88 -27.84 27.81
C ASP A 540 -7.11 -28.55 28.40
N ILE A 541 -6.88 -29.63 29.16
CA ILE A 541 -7.95 -30.32 29.86
C ILE A 541 -8.61 -29.43 30.93
N ASN A 542 -7.84 -28.47 31.47
CA ASN A 542 -8.25 -27.56 32.53
C ASN A 542 -8.85 -26.24 32.02
N LEU A 543 -8.86 -26.01 30.70
CA LEU A 543 -9.49 -24.84 30.10
C LEU A 543 -10.82 -25.23 29.46
N GLU A 544 -11.78 -24.32 29.54
CA GLU A 544 -12.99 -24.42 28.74
C GLU A 544 -12.64 -24.36 27.24
N PRO A 545 -13.40 -25.05 26.36
CA PRO A 545 -13.20 -24.96 24.93
C PRO A 545 -13.30 -23.51 24.44
N ASP A 546 -12.37 -23.10 23.59
CA ASP A 546 -12.42 -21.77 23.00
C ASP A 546 -13.66 -21.62 22.11
N GLU A 547 -14.26 -20.44 22.08
CA GLU A 547 -15.41 -20.16 21.22
C GLU A 547 -14.97 -19.59 19.86
N VAL A 548 -15.76 -19.85 18.82
CA VAL A 548 -15.61 -19.26 17.50
C VAL A 548 -16.91 -18.66 17.02
N ASP A 549 -16.82 -17.50 16.35
CA ASP A 549 -17.94 -16.90 15.64
C ASP A 549 -18.19 -17.62 14.31
N LEU A 550 -19.32 -17.32 13.65
CA LEU A 550 -19.55 -17.74 12.27
C LEU A 550 -18.47 -17.15 11.34
N PRO A 551 -18.07 -17.88 10.28
CA PRO A 551 -17.23 -17.32 9.23
C PRO A 551 -17.84 -16.03 8.67
N LYS A 552 -17.03 -14.98 8.57
CA LYS A 552 -17.44 -13.68 8.05
C LYS A 552 -16.78 -13.40 6.70
N LEU A 553 -17.59 -13.23 5.67
CA LEU A 553 -17.14 -12.74 4.36
C LEU A 553 -16.89 -11.25 4.45
N GLN A 554 -15.62 -10.86 4.35
CA GLN A 554 -15.20 -9.48 4.53
C GLN A 554 -15.24 -8.70 3.20
N SER A 555 -14.87 -9.33 2.09
CA SER A 555 -15.00 -8.70 0.78
C SER A 555 -15.03 -9.72 -0.35
N ILE A 556 -15.58 -9.31 -1.49
CA ILE A 556 -15.53 -10.01 -2.77
C ILE A 556 -15.39 -8.96 -3.87
N ARG A 557 -14.35 -9.06 -4.70
CA ARG A 557 -13.97 -8.01 -5.63
C ARG A 557 -13.51 -8.62 -6.96
N SER A 558 -14.07 -8.16 -8.07
CA SER A 558 -13.50 -8.46 -9.38
C SER A 558 -12.23 -7.64 -9.60
N SER A 559 -11.28 -8.24 -10.32
CA SER A 559 -10.03 -7.60 -10.72
C SER A 559 -9.81 -7.84 -12.22
N ARG A 560 -9.42 -6.79 -12.95
CA ARG A 560 -8.97 -6.86 -14.34
C ARG A 560 -7.53 -6.39 -14.44
N ARG A 561 -6.57 -7.31 -14.48
CA ARG A 561 -5.15 -7.00 -14.52
C ARG A 561 -4.60 -7.09 -15.93
N ILE A 562 -3.73 -6.15 -16.29
CA ILE A 562 -3.07 -6.11 -17.60
C ILE A 562 -1.58 -6.37 -17.39
N GLY A 563 -1.07 -7.42 -18.02
CA GLY A 563 0.35 -7.76 -18.00
C GLY A 563 1.18 -6.88 -18.94
N PRO A 564 2.51 -6.90 -18.80
CA PRO A 564 3.42 -6.04 -19.57
C PRO A 564 3.40 -6.31 -21.08
N SER A 565 2.92 -7.48 -21.52
CA SER A 565 2.77 -7.85 -22.92
C SER A 565 1.34 -7.64 -23.44
N GLY A 566 0.46 -7.00 -22.67
CA GLY A 566 -0.94 -6.71 -23.03
C GLY A 566 -1.94 -7.83 -22.72
N GLN A 567 -1.51 -8.93 -22.10
CA GLN A 567 -2.41 -9.98 -21.64
C GLN A 567 -3.35 -9.48 -20.55
N VAL A 568 -4.62 -9.90 -20.58
CA VAL A 568 -5.63 -9.51 -19.59
C VAL A 568 -6.02 -10.73 -18.77
N VAL A 569 -6.00 -10.58 -17.45
CA VAL A 569 -6.43 -11.61 -16.49
C VAL A 569 -7.59 -11.06 -15.67
N PHE A 570 -8.65 -11.86 -15.57
CA PHE A 570 -9.80 -11.59 -14.72
C PHE A 570 -9.80 -12.59 -13.57
N ASP A 571 -9.90 -12.10 -12.34
CA ASP A 571 -10.05 -12.95 -11.16
C ASP A 571 -11.05 -12.30 -10.20
N ILE A 572 -11.64 -13.12 -9.34
CA ILE A 572 -12.30 -12.63 -8.13
C ILE A 572 -11.36 -12.86 -6.95
N VAL A 573 -11.16 -11.81 -6.17
CA VAL A 573 -10.45 -11.87 -4.89
C VAL A 573 -11.47 -11.72 -3.78
N ALA A 574 -11.58 -12.74 -2.94
CA ALA A 574 -12.47 -12.75 -1.78
C ALA A 574 -11.71 -12.94 -0.48
N GLU A 575 -12.25 -12.38 0.60
CA GLU A 575 -11.70 -12.50 1.95
C GLU A 575 -12.74 -13.07 2.88
N VAL A 576 -12.38 -14.14 3.58
CA VAL A 576 -13.15 -14.69 4.70
C VAL A 576 -12.28 -14.69 5.95
N THR A 577 -12.87 -14.32 7.07
CA THR A 577 -12.22 -14.37 8.38
C THR A 577 -13.11 -15.00 9.43
N GLN A 578 -12.52 -15.55 10.48
CA GLN A 578 -13.24 -16.07 11.63
C GLN A 578 -12.53 -15.67 12.91
N LEU A 579 -13.30 -15.19 13.88
CA LEU A 579 -12.81 -14.84 15.21
C LEU A 579 -12.93 -16.06 16.13
N ARG A 580 -11.83 -16.37 16.83
CA ARG A 580 -11.77 -17.26 17.98
C ARG A 580 -11.54 -16.43 19.24
N ARG A 581 -12.37 -16.63 20.26
CA ARG A 581 -12.15 -16.09 21.61
C ARG A 581 -11.44 -17.15 22.44
N ALA A 582 -10.14 -16.99 22.60
CA ALA A 582 -9.28 -18.01 23.19
C ALA A 582 -9.01 -17.72 24.68
N HIS A 583 -9.25 -18.69 25.56
CA HIS A 583 -9.05 -18.54 27.01
C HIS A 583 -7.56 -18.37 27.38
N VAL A 584 -7.21 -17.36 28.14
CA VAL A 584 -5.79 -17.13 28.47
C VAL A 584 -5.43 -17.92 29.73
N GLN A 585 -4.37 -18.72 29.68
CA GLN A 585 -3.99 -19.57 30.80
C GLN A 585 -3.68 -18.72 32.04
N GLY A 586 -4.36 -19.00 33.16
CA GLY A 586 -4.19 -18.25 34.41
C GLY A 586 -4.89 -16.89 34.45
N SER A 587 -5.75 -16.58 33.48
CA SER A 587 -6.65 -15.41 33.50
C SER A 587 -8.10 -15.85 33.23
N GLU A 588 -9.07 -15.07 33.72
CA GLU A 588 -10.48 -15.19 33.30
C GLU A 588 -10.74 -14.52 31.93
N ASP A 589 -9.75 -13.80 31.39
CA ASP A 589 -9.86 -13.11 30.11
C ASP A 589 -9.77 -14.06 28.91
N THR A 590 -10.41 -13.63 27.82
CA THR A 590 -10.25 -14.22 26.49
C THR A 590 -9.45 -13.28 25.58
N CYS A 591 -8.62 -13.86 24.72
CA CYS A 591 -7.88 -13.17 23.68
C CYS A 591 -8.54 -13.41 22.32
N ASN A 592 -8.81 -12.32 21.59
CA ASN A 592 -9.34 -12.35 20.24
C ASN A 592 -8.27 -12.81 19.24
N PHE A 593 -8.53 -13.90 18.55
CA PHE A 593 -7.62 -14.52 17.59
C PHE A 593 -8.31 -14.72 16.24
N TYR A 594 -7.76 -14.13 15.19
CA TYR A 594 -8.36 -14.20 13.87
C TYR A 594 -7.69 -15.26 12.99
N GLY A 595 -8.49 -16.04 12.27
CA GLY A 595 -8.08 -16.87 11.15
C GLY A 595 -8.93 -16.58 9.90
N GLY A 596 -8.75 -17.40 8.86
CA GLY A 596 -9.49 -17.31 7.61
C GLY A 596 -8.61 -17.48 6.38
N SER A 597 -9.12 -17.07 5.22
CA SER A 597 -8.37 -17.15 3.97
C SER A 597 -8.67 -16.01 2.99
N THR A 598 -7.69 -15.78 2.11
CA THR A 598 -7.90 -15.07 0.86
C THR A 598 -8.07 -16.09 -0.24
N ILE A 599 -9.13 -15.93 -1.01
CA ILE A 599 -9.58 -16.90 -1.99
C ILE A 599 -9.50 -16.20 -3.36
N ILE A 600 -8.72 -16.78 -4.26
CA ILE A 600 -8.59 -16.29 -5.63
C ILE A 600 -9.34 -17.27 -6.52
N ILE A 601 -10.31 -16.76 -7.26
CA ILE A 601 -11.22 -17.54 -8.10
C ILE A 601 -11.02 -17.09 -9.55
N ASP A 602 -10.83 -18.05 -10.44
CA ASP A 602 -10.55 -17.81 -11.84
C ASP A 602 -11.82 -17.40 -12.63
N PRO A 603 -11.70 -17.00 -13.92
CA PRO A 603 -12.84 -16.61 -14.76
C PRO A 603 -13.91 -17.70 -14.94
N HIS A 604 -13.60 -18.94 -14.61
CA HIS A 604 -14.51 -20.07 -14.72
C HIS A 604 -15.13 -20.41 -13.36
N GLY A 605 -14.95 -19.60 -12.31
CA GLY A 605 -15.51 -19.88 -10.99
C GLY A 605 -14.77 -20.99 -10.22
N ALA A 606 -13.61 -21.45 -10.71
CA ALA A 606 -12.80 -22.42 -10.01
C ALA A 606 -11.86 -21.72 -9.03
N ILE A 607 -11.73 -22.25 -7.81
CA ILE A 607 -10.81 -21.70 -6.82
C ILE A 607 -9.38 -22.03 -7.26
N ARG A 608 -8.60 -20.99 -7.57
CA ARG A 608 -7.19 -21.09 -7.96
C ARG A 608 -6.29 -21.19 -6.73
N TYR A 609 -6.53 -20.37 -5.71
CA TYR A 609 -5.77 -20.35 -4.48
C TYR A 609 -6.65 -20.17 -3.24
N VAL A 610 -6.25 -20.84 -2.16
CA VAL A 610 -6.75 -20.59 -0.81
C VAL A 610 -5.57 -20.28 0.10
N ILE A 611 -5.38 -19.00 0.40
CA ILE A 611 -4.25 -18.49 1.17
C ILE A 611 -4.71 -18.36 2.62
N ALA A 612 -4.61 -19.46 3.35
CA ALA A 612 -5.23 -19.60 4.66
C ALA A 612 -4.29 -19.36 5.85
N LYS A 613 -4.85 -18.75 6.90
CA LYS A 613 -4.34 -18.75 8.27
C LYS A 613 -5.37 -19.47 9.14
N ARG A 614 -5.07 -20.70 9.54
CA ARG A 614 -5.98 -21.52 10.35
C ARG A 614 -6.30 -20.84 11.68
N VAL A 615 -7.59 -20.75 12.01
CA VAL A 615 -8.10 -20.25 13.30
C VAL A 615 -7.82 -21.22 14.46
N THR A 616 -7.57 -22.50 14.16
CA THR A 616 -7.18 -23.53 15.13
C THR A 616 -5.67 -23.58 15.41
N ASN A 617 -4.86 -22.71 14.79
CA ASN A 617 -3.40 -22.76 14.95
C ASN A 617 -2.96 -22.22 16.32
N ASN A 618 -2.74 -23.14 17.26
CA ASN A 618 -2.36 -22.82 18.64
C ASN A 618 -0.94 -22.23 18.77
N LEU A 619 -0.01 -22.56 17.87
CA LEU A 619 1.33 -21.98 17.87
C LEU A 619 1.27 -20.48 17.54
N ARG A 620 0.50 -20.12 16.51
CA ARG A 620 0.29 -18.72 16.11
C ARG A 620 -0.46 -17.92 17.18
N LEU A 621 -1.45 -18.55 17.83
CA LEU A 621 -2.11 -17.95 18.98
C LEU A 621 -1.11 -17.64 20.11
N GLN A 622 -0.23 -18.58 20.44
CA GLN A 622 0.79 -18.35 21.47
C GLN A 622 1.75 -17.22 21.07
N GLN A 623 2.20 -17.19 19.81
CA GLN A 623 3.05 -16.10 19.31
C GLN A 623 2.38 -14.73 19.41
N GLN A 624 1.07 -14.64 19.13
CA GLN A 624 0.30 -13.41 19.31
C GLN A 624 0.23 -13.01 20.79
N ILE A 625 -0.04 -13.96 21.69
CA ILE A 625 -0.06 -13.71 23.14
C ILE A 625 1.31 -13.23 23.64
N ASP A 626 2.39 -13.86 23.19
CA ASP A 626 3.76 -13.49 23.56
C ASP A 626 4.10 -12.09 23.05
N PHE A 627 3.71 -11.76 21.81
CA PHE A 627 3.86 -10.41 21.25
C PHE A 627 3.09 -9.36 22.06
N LEU A 628 1.80 -9.60 22.35
CA LEU A 628 0.95 -8.68 23.11
C LEU A 628 1.38 -8.50 24.57
N ASN A 629 2.09 -9.48 25.14
CA ASN A 629 2.69 -9.35 26.47
C ASN A 629 4.14 -8.84 26.43
N GLY A 630 4.75 -8.76 25.24
CA GLY A 630 6.08 -8.22 25.02
C GLY A 630 6.11 -6.70 24.95
N PRO A 631 7.30 -6.09 24.97
CA PRO A 631 7.46 -4.63 25.00
C PRO A 631 6.82 -3.92 23.80
N LEU A 632 6.93 -4.51 22.60
CA LEU A 632 6.40 -3.93 21.36
C LEU A 632 4.86 -4.01 21.25
N GLY A 633 4.25 -5.03 21.85
CA GLY A 633 2.82 -5.32 21.71
C GLY A 633 1.96 -4.90 22.90
N ALA A 634 2.57 -4.59 24.06
CA ALA A 634 1.87 -4.29 25.30
C ALA A 634 0.82 -3.18 25.15
N LYS A 635 1.12 -2.13 24.38
CA LYS A 635 0.18 -1.03 24.11
C LYS A 635 -1.08 -1.43 23.34
N TYR A 636 -1.05 -2.53 22.59
CA TYR A 636 -2.19 -3.00 21.81
C TYR A 636 -3.04 -4.02 22.56
N LYS A 637 -2.59 -4.48 23.73
CA LYS A 637 -3.20 -5.59 24.49
C LYS A 637 -4.70 -5.38 24.73
N ASP A 638 -5.11 -4.19 25.13
CA ASP A 638 -6.52 -3.88 25.44
C ASP A 638 -7.44 -3.98 24.21
N SER A 639 -6.89 -3.94 23.00
CA SER A 639 -7.65 -4.13 21.75
C SER A 639 -7.90 -5.60 21.39
N PHE A 640 -7.28 -6.54 22.11
CA PHE A 640 -7.39 -7.97 21.87
C PHE A 640 -8.01 -8.73 23.04
N TYR A 641 -7.97 -8.19 24.25
CA TYR A 641 -8.47 -8.86 25.46
C TYR A 641 -9.88 -8.35 25.83
N GLY A 642 -10.78 -9.27 26.18
CA GLY A 642 -12.13 -8.95 26.65
C GLY A 642 -13.15 -8.56 25.56
N GLN A 643 -14.29 -7.99 25.99
CA GLN A 643 -15.32 -7.45 25.08
C GLN A 643 -14.90 -6.07 24.57
N VAL A 644 -14.10 -6.06 23.51
CA VAL A 644 -13.61 -4.83 22.87
C VAL A 644 -14.78 -4.08 22.22
N SER A 645 -15.05 -2.86 22.68
CA SER A 645 -16.15 -2.02 22.20
C SER A 645 -15.78 -1.11 21.01
N SER A 646 -14.49 -0.87 20.79
CA SER A 646 -13.97 -0.10 19.63
C SER A 646 -12.54 -0.53 19.29
N GLN A 647 -12.19 -0.54 17.99
CA GLN A 647 -10.81 -0.74 17.55
C GLN A 647 -10.12 0.63 17.48
N PRO A 648 -9.14 0.91 18.35
CA PRO A 648 -8.44 2.19 18.31
C PRO A 648 -7.60 2.32 17.04
N ASN A 649 -7.18 3.54 16.73
CA ASN A 649 -6.28 3.77 15.63
C ASN A 649 -4.84 3.31 15.97
N PHE A 650 -4.50 2.09 15.57
CA PHE A 650 -3.19 1.49 15.81
C PHE A 650 -2.01 2.29 15.24
N PHE A 651 -2.20 3.00 14.12
CA PHE A 651 -1.14 3.85 13.55
C PHE A 651 -0.88 5.09 14.42
N MET A 652 -1.93 5.70 14.96
CA MET A 652 -1.73 6.80 15.91
C MET A 652 -1.03 6.32 17.18
N MET A 653 -1.43 5.17 17.73
CA MET A 653 -0.77 4.57 18.90
C MET A 653 0.70 4.21 18.64
N LEU A 654 1.04 3.85 17.39
CA LEU A 654 2.43 3.62 17.00
C LEU A 654 3.25 4.91 17.10
N HIS A 655 2.68 6.05 16.69
CA HIS A 655 3.37 7.35 16.64
C HIS A 655 3.18 8.25 17.89
N GLU A 656 2.33 7.88 18.85
CA GLU A 656 2.03 8.68 20.07
C GLU A 656 3.10 8.53 21.17
N GLU A 657 3.74 7.37 21.33
CA GLU A 657 4.75 7.14 22.38
C GLU A 657 6.07 7.90 22.18
N GLU A 658 6.32 8.41 20.98
CA GLU A 658 7.54 9.16 20.64
C GLU A 658 7.42 10.66 20.96
N ALA A 659 6.20 11.13 21.25
CA ALA A 659 5.94 12.49 21.72
C ALA A 659 6.06 12.57 23.26
N GLN A 660 7.28 12.46 23.81
CA GLN A 660 7.48 12.90 25.20
C GLN A 660 7.04 14.37 25.33
N PRO A 661 6.27 14.74 26.37
CA PRO A 661 5.92 16.13 26.59
C PRO A 661 7.22 16.90 26.82
N THR A 662 7.55 17.81 25.90
CA THR A 662 8.54 18.86 26.14
C THR A 662 8.21 19.46 27.49
N GLN A 663 9.09 19.25 28.47
CA GLN A 663 9.01 19.90 29.77
C GLN A 663 8.73 21.38 29.51
N THR A 664 7.56 21.84 29.94
CA THR A 664 7.29 23.26 30.12
C THR A 664 8.45 23.81 30.93
N LEU A 665 9.35 24.53 30.26
CA LEU A 665 10.29 25.44 30.90
C LEU A 665 9.42 26.37 31.72
N LYS A 666 9.40 26.15 33.04
CA LYS A 666 8.90 27.15 33.98
C LYS A 666 9.85 28.32 33.88
N ASP A 667 9.32 29.46 33.46
CA ASP A 667 9.98 30.76 33.50
C ASP A 667 10.61 30.98 34.88
N GLY A 668 11.90 31.31 34.86
CA GLY A 668 12.66 31.86 35.98
C GLY A 668 13.24 33.20 35.58
#